data_AF-A0A9E1WGL9-F1
#
_entry.id   AF-A0A9E1WGL9-F1
#
_cell.length_a   1.000
_cell.length_b   1.000
_cell.length_c   1.000
_cell.angle_alpha   90.00
_cell.angle_beta   90.00
_cell.angle_gamma   90.00
#
_symmetry.space_group_name_H-M   'P 1'
#
loop_
_entity.id
_entity.type
_entity.pdbx_description
1 polymer ?
#
loop_
_entity_poly.entity_id
_entity_poly.type
_entity_poly.pdbx_seq_one_letter_code
_entity_poly.pdbx_strand_id
1 'polypeptide(L)'
;MIGNLLKKIIGDKNTKDQSTYQPFVESVNAVYPEIQSLTDNELRSQTNIFIQKIQEDKSSLEDQLSELKEEAENPGLSIQDKTAIFEKVEKLEKEVDERIEETLLEILPQAFSVIKETAYRWANNGKLVVDAQDFDKDLAASKDGIIIEGDKAIWSNEWTAAGNHVKWNMVHYDVQLMGGAVLHKGNIAEMQTGEGKTLVATLPVYMNALAKKGAHIVTVNDYLAKRDSEWMGPLYQFHGLSVDCIDKHKPNSKERRAAYMADITFGTNNEFGFDYLRDNMAGHVDDLVQRKHHFAIVDEVDSVLIDDARTPLIISGPTPKGDEHEFHILKPRIERVVQAQKQYVQQCLTEAKENLTVINDSSGDKNEAKKKLEEGGIALLRAFRGLPKNKALIKYLSEPGIKVHLQKTENFYMQEQGKHMKKIDVELFFTIDEKNNSIQLTDKGIDLVSGNEERDFFIMPDIGAEIAKLENTNLDQETLIEQKDALIRDYSIKSERIHSINQLLKAYTLFEKEVEYVVMDSKVKIVDESTGRILDGRRYSDGLHQAIEAKEDVNVEAATQTYATVTLQNYFRMYHKLSGMTGTAETEAKEFWDIYELDVVVVPTNKPVIRKDEDDWVFKTAREKYNAVTLEVEKLIEAGRPVLVGTTTVEISELLSRMLQMKNIKHQVLNAKYHQKEAEIVANAGLAGAVTIATNMAGRGTDIKLGEGVINAGGLAIIGTERHDSRRVDRQLRGRSGRQGDPGSSRFFVSLEDDLMRKFGSERIAKVMDRMGLKEGEVISAGLVSKSIERAQKKVEE
;
A
#
# COMPACT_ATOMS: atom_id res chain seq x y z
N MET A 1 21.10 -24.32 -16.75
CA MET A 1 21.93 -24.26 -17.97
C MET A 1 21.29 -23.40 -19.07
N ILE A 2 20.00 -23.56 -19.40
CA ILE A 2 19.31 -22.76 -20.42
C ILE A 2 19.28 -21.24 -20.08
N GLY A 3 19.03 -20.87 -18.82
CA GLY A 3 19.04 -19.47 -18.38
C GLY A 3 20.40 -18.76 -18.48
N ASN A 4 21.51 -19.46 -18.24
CA ASN A 4 22.87 -18.89 -18.39
C ASN A 4 23.29 -18.78 -19.87
N LEU A 5 22.72 -19.60 -20.75
CA LEU A 5 22.96 -19.51 -22.19
C LEU A 5 22.17 -18.34 -22.80
N LEU A 6 20.91 -18.14 -22.37
CA LEU A 6 20.08 -16.97 -22.71
C LEU A 6 20.70 -15.65 -22.22
N LYS A 7 21.20 -15.57 -20.98
CA LYS A 7 21.96 -14.41 -20.48
C LYS A 7 23.21 -14.10 -21.31
N LYS A 8 23.89 -15.11 -21.84
CA LYS A 8 25.07 -14.93 -22.70
C LYS A 8 24.74 -14.49 -24.13
N ILE A 9 23.55 -14.81 -24.63
CA ILE A 9 23.12 -14.50 -26.02
C ILE A 9 22.37 -13.16 -26.09
N ILE A 10 21.59 -12.81 -25.06
CA ILE A 10 20.76 -11.58 -25.01
C ILE A 10 21.44 -10.45 -24.20
N GLY A 11 22.48 -10.77 -23.41
CA GLY A 11 23.07 -9.85 -22.43
C GLY A 11 22.31 -9.89 -21.10
N ASP A 12 22.95 -9.45 -20.00
CA ASP A 12 22.28 -9.26 -18.72
C ASP A 12 21.54 -7.92 -18.75
N LYS A 13 20.24 -7.89 -18.38
CA LYS A 13 19.42 -6.66 -18.39
C LYS A 13 20.14 -5.52 -17.65
N ASN A 14 20.68 -5.83 -16.47
CA ASN A 14 21.42 -4.86 -15.65
C ASN A 14 22.63 -4.27 -16.37
N THR A 15 23.36 -5.07 -17.16
CA THR A 15 24.50 -4.58 -17.95
C THR A 15 24.03 -3.69 -19.10
N LYS A 16 22.92 -4.05 -19.76
CA LYS A 16 22.31 -3.23 -20.80
C LYS A 16 21.81 -1.90 -20.24
N ASP A 17 21.08 -1.91 -19.13
CA ASP A 17 20.55 -0.70 -18.51
C ASP A 17 21.69 0.19 -18.03
N GLN A 18 22.72 -0.38 -17.41
CA GLN A 18 23.91 0.37 -17.03
C GLN A 18 24.58 1.02 -18.25
N SER A 19 24.74 0.29 -19.36
CA SER A 19 25.30 0.87 -20.59
C SER A 19 24.44 1.98 -21.21
N THR A 20 23.13 1.95 -20.98
CA THR A 20 22.18 2.99 -21.43
C THR A 20 22.32 4.26 -20.60
N TYR A 21 22.49 4.15 -19.28
CA TYR A 21 22.48 5.31 -18.38
C TYR A 21 23.86 5.86 -18.01
N GLN A 22 24.92 5.06 -18.12
CA GLN A 22 26.30 5.49 -17.84
C GLN A 22 26.74 6.74 -18.64
N PRO A 23 26.37 6.90 -19.94
CA PRO A 23 26.73 8.10 -20.70
C PRO A 23 26.20 9.41 -20.11
N PHE A 24 25.05 9.40 -19.41
CA PHE A 24 24.53 10.59 -18.73
C PHE A 24 25.38 10.97 -17.52
N VAL A 25 25.91 9.98 -16.79
CA VAL A 25 26.82 10.23 -15.66
C VAL A 25 28.14 10.82 -16.18
N GLU A 26 28.67 10.26 -17.27
CA GLU A 26 29.90 10.72 -17.90
C GLU A 26 29.75 12.16 -18.44
N SER A 27 28.63 12.49 -19.07
CA SER A 27 28.39 13.84 -19.58
C SER A 27 28.25 14.88 -18.47
N VAL A 28 27.55 14.55 -17.37
CA VAL A 28 27.50 15.41 -16.18
C VAL A 28 28.89 15.65 -15.63
N ASN A 29 29.67 14.58 -15.42
CA ASN A 29 31.03 14.70 -14.87
C ASN A 29 32.00 15.43 -15.82
N ALA A 30 31.77 15.39 -17.13
CA ALA A 30 32.56 16.15 -18.11
C ALA A 30 32.34 17.66 -18.01
N VAL A 31 31.10 18.12 -17.77
CA VAL A 31 30.73 19.54 -17.68
C VAL A 31 30.90 20.10 -16.26
N TYR A 32 30.87 19.24 -15.24
CA TYR A 32 30.94 19.64 -13.83
C TYR A 32 32.09 20.62 -13.48
N PRO A 33 33.33 20.50 -14.00
CA PRO A 33 34.40 21.45 -13.72
C PRO A 33 34.10 22.90 -14.15
N GLU A 34 33.36 23.09 -15.25
CA GLU A 34 32.95 24.42 -15.73
C GLU A 34 31.95 25.05 -14.76
N ILE A 35 30.96 24.26 -14.31
CA ILE A 35 29.95 24.70 -13.34
C ILE A 35 30.57 24.98 -11.97
N GLN A 36 31.55 24.18 -11.55
CA GLN A 36 32.27 24.38 -10.29
C GLN A 36 33.00 25.74 -10.25
N SER A 37 33.44 26.25 -11.39
CA SER A 37 34.14 27.54 -11.49
C SER A 37 33.26 28.78 -11.35
N LEU A 38 31.93 28.63 -11.45
CA LEU A 38 30.97 29.73 -11.38
C LEU A 38 30.90 30.35 -9.98
N THR A 39 30.64 31.65 -9.88
CA THR A 39 30.24 32.30 -8.63
C THR A 39 28.85 31.85 -8.19
N ASP A 40 28.45 32.11 -6.93
CA ASP A 40 27.11 31.74 -6.43
C ASP A 40 25.99 32.41 -7.24
N ASN A 41 26.20 33.66 -7.68
CA ASN A 41 25.29 34.39 -8.55
C ASN A 41 25.19 33.77 -9.95
N GLU A 42 26.34 33.43 -10.55
CA GLU A 42 26.37 32.80 -11.87
C GLU A 42 25.74 31.40 -11.85
N LEU A 43 26.00 30.62 -10.79
CA LEU A 43 25.40 29.31 -10.57
C LEU A 43 23.86 29.42 -10.50
N ARG A 44 23.34 30.37 -9.72
CA ARG A 44 21.91 30.65 -9.62
C ARG A 44 21.31 31.13 -10.94
N SER A 45 22.06 31.93 -11.71
CA SER A 45 21.58 32.50 -12.98
C SER A 45 21.39 31.44 -14.08
N GLN A 46 22.04 30.28 -13.98
CA GLN A 46 21.89 29.18 -14.94
C GLN A 46 20.42 28.75 -15.11
N THR A 47 19.62 28.80 -14.05
CA THR A 47 18.19 28.46 -14.10
C THR A 47 17.45 29.31 -15.11
N ASN A 48 17.69 30.62 -15.14
CA ASN A 48 17.03 31.53 -16.08
C ASN A 48 17.48 31.28 -17.52
N ILE A 49 18.75 30.92 -17.73
CA ILE A 49 19.27 30.55 -19.05
C ILE A 49 18.55 29.31 -19.57
N PHE A 50 18.38 28.29 -18.72
CA PHE A 50 17.66 27.07 -19.11
C PHE A 50 16.18 27.34 -19.40
N ILE A 51 15.50 28.13 -18.56
CA ILE A 51 14.10 28.50 -18.78
C ILE A 51 13.94 29.25 -20.11
N GLN A 52 14.83 30.22 -20.40
CA GLN A 52 14.81 30.97 -21.66
C GLN A 52 14.99 30.04 -22.87
N LYS A 53 15.96 29.13 -22.82
CA LYS A 53 16.18 28.14 -23.89
C LYS A 53 14.93 27.28 -24.13
N ILE A 54 14.28 26.79 -23.07
CA ILE A 54 13.04 26.00 -23.20
C ILE A 54 11.92 26.84 -23.80
N GLN A 55 11.78 28.12 -23.41
CA GLN A 55 10.79 29.03 -23.96
C GLN A 55 11.02 29.32 -25.45
N GLU A 56 12.27 29.59 -25.84
CA GLU A 56 12.67 29.80 -27.23
C GLU A 56 12.41 28.56 -28.09
N ASP A 57 12.74 27.38 -27.59
CA ASP A 57 12.57 26.12 -28.33
C ASP A 57 11.10 25.74 -28.58
N LYS A 58 10.17 26.21 -27.74
CA LYS A 58 8.74 25.90 -27.85
C LYS A 58 7.87 27.05 -28.36
N SER A 59 8.39 28.28 -28.46
CA SER A 59 7.57 29.48 -28.71
C SER A 59 6.70 29.37 -29.95
N SER A 60 7.27 28.91 -31.07
CA SER A 60 6.55 28.72 -32.35
C SER A 60 5.35 27.77 -32.23
N LEU A 61 5.46 26.73 -31.40
CA LEU A 61 4.38 25.77 -31.18
C LEU A 61 3.34 26.30 -30.20
N GLU A 62 3.77 27.02 -29.15
CA GLU A 62 2.85 27.65 -28.19
C GLU A 62 2.05 28.80 -28.84
N ASP A 63 2.65 29.56 -29.76
CA ASP A 63 1.95 30.61 -30.52
C ASP A 63 0.83 30.00 -31.38
N GLN A 64 1.12 28.94 -32.14
CA GLN A 64 0.12 28.20 -32.91
C GLN A 64 -0.99 27.60 -32.01
N LEU A 65 -0.63 27.14 -30.82
CA LEU A 65 -1.58 26.58 -29.86
C LEU A 65 -2.52 27.67 -29.32
N SER A 66 -2.01 28.86 -29.06
CA SER A 66 -2.80 30.01 -28.62
C SER A 66 -3.79 30.43 -29.72
N GLU A 67 -3.33 30.53 -30.97
CA GLU A 67 -4.19 30.86 -32.12
C GLU A 67 -5.33 29.85 -32.29
N LEU A 68 -5.05 28.56 -32.20
CA LEU A 68 -6.07 27.50 -32.30
C LEU A 68 -7.06 27.53 -31.13
N LYS A 69 -6.62 27.86 -29.92
CA LYS A 69 -7.51 27.99 -28.75
C LYS A 69 -8.44 29.20 -28.89
N GLU A 70 -7.92 30.34 -29.35
CA GLU A 70 -8.74 31.52 -29.67
C GLU A 70 -9.74 31.21 -30.79
N GLU A 71 -9.34 30.45 -31.80
CA GLU A 71 -10.25 29.99 -32.87
C GLU A 71 -11.39 29.14 -32.29
N ALA A 72 -11.09 28.21 -31.37
CA ALA A 72 -12.08 27.32 -30.75
C ALA A 72 -13.16 28.07 -29.92
N GLU A 73 -12.80 29.23 -29.34
CA GLU A 73 -13.70 30.07 -28.55
C GLU A 73 -14.72 30.84 -29.41
N ASN A 74 -14.56 30.86 -30.73
CA ASN A 74 -15.47 31.57 -31.62
C ASN A 74 -16.93 31.02 -31.50
N PRO A 75 -17.92 31.85 -31.12
CA PRO A 75 -19.31 31.43 -30.98
C PRO A 75 -19.97 30.99 -32.29
N GLY A 76 -19.41 31.39 -33.45
CA GLY A 76 -19.98 31.12 -34.78
C GLY A 76 -19.59 29.77 -35.40
N LEU A 77 -18.70 28.99 -34.78
CA LEU A 77 -18.24 27.71 -35.31
C LEU A 77 -19.26 26.58 -35.08
N SER A 78 -19.37 25.69 -36.07
CA SER A 78 -20.16 24.47 -35.91
C SER A 78 -19.51 23.52 -34.89
N ILE A 79 -20.31 22.61 -34.31
CA ILE A 79 -19.79 21.61 -33.37
C ILE A 79 -18.70 20.74 -34.04
N GLN A 80 -18.85 20.42 -35.33
CA GLN A 80 -17.87 19.62 -36.08
C GLN A 80 -16.53 20.36 -36.26
N ASP A 81 -16.59 21.66 -36.56
CA ASP A 81 -15.37 22.46 -36.72
C ASP A 81 -14.65 22.63 -35.37
N LYS A 82 -15.40 22.81 -34.28
CA LYS A 82 -14.84 22.85 -32.92
C LYS A 82 -14.14 21.55 -32.56
N THR A 83 -14.76 20.39 -32.81
CA THR A 83 -14.13 19.10 -32.56
C THR A 83 -12.82 18.95 -33.34
N ALA A 84 -12.80 19.32 -34.63
CA ALA A 84 -11.59 19.26 -35.45
C ALA A 84 -10.47 20.20 -34.95
N ILE A 85 -10.82 21.36 -34.39
CA ILE A 85 -9.85 22.26 -33.75
C ILE A 85 -9.32 21.63 -32.45
N PHE A 86 -10.17 21.06 -31.60
CA PHE A 86 -9.74 20.40 -30.37
C PHE A 86 -8.79 19.22 -30.63
N GLU A 87 -9.03 18.42 -31.68
CA GLU A 87 -8.11 17.35 -32.09
C GLU A 87 -6.73 17.90 -32.51
N LYS A 88 -6.70 19.04 -33.21
CA LYS A 88 -5.43 19.72 -33.56
C LYS A 88 -4.73 20.27 -32.33
N VAL A 89 -5.48 20.87 -31.41
CA VAL A 89 -4.96 21.38 -30.12
C VAL A 89 -4.31 20.24 -29.34
N GLU A 90 -4.97 19.10 -29.20
CA GLU A 90 -4.42 17.94 -28.48
C GLU A 90 -3.12 17.42 -29.13
N LYS A 91 -3.10 17.33 -30.47
CA LYS A 91 -1.90 16.93 -31.21
C LYS A 91 -0.75 17.91 -30.99
N LEU A 92 -1.01 19.21 -31.09
CA LEU A 92 0.01 20.24 -30.95
C LEU A 92 0.51 20.34 -29.51
N GLU A 93 -0.35 20.13 -28.50
CA GLU A 93 0.09 20.03 -27.10
C GLU A 93 1.08 18.89 -26.89
N LYS A 94 0.86 17.74 -27.54
CA LYS A 94 1.81 16.63 -27.51
C LYS A 94 3.14 16.98 -28.18
N GLU A 95 3.11 17.67 -29.32
CA GLU A 95 4.33 18.14 -30.01
C GLU A 95 5.12 19.15 -29.15
N VAL A 96 4.43 20.03 -28.41
CA VAL A 96 5.06 20.93 -27.43
C VAL A 96 5.74 20.12 -26.32
N ASP A 97 5.05 19.13 -25.75
CA ASP A 97 5.60 18.30 -24.68
C ASP A 97 6.82 17.48 -25.18
N GLU A 98 6.78 16.92 -26.40
CA GLU A 98 7.91 16.24 -27.04
C GLU A 98 9.11 17.18 -27.23
N ARG A 99 8.88 18.42 -27.69
CA ARG A 99 9.94 19.42 -27.85
C ARG A 99 10.58 19.80 -26.53
N ILE A 100 9.78 19.93 -25.46
CA ILE A 100 10.29 20.16 -24.11
C ILE A 100 11.22 19.02 -23.69
N GLU A 101 10.84 17.76 -23.92
CA GLU A 101 11.68 16.60 -23.55
C GLU A 101 13.03 16.59 -24.28
N GLU A 102 13.07 16.95 -25.57
CA GLU A 102 14.31 17.09 -26.32
C GLU A 102 15.24 18.13 -25.70
N THR A 103 14.71 19.33 -25.42
CA THR A 103 15.48 20.42 -24.81
C THR A 103 15.95 20.05 -23.40
N LEU A 104 15.11 19.39 -22.59
CA LEU A 104 15.47 18.95 -21.24
C LEU A 104 16.64 17.94 -21.27
N LEU A 105 16.68 17.05 -22.26
CA LEU A 105 17.81 16.12 -22.43
C LEU A 105 19.09 16.83 -22.87
N GLU A 106 18.99 17.88 -23.67
CA GLU A 106 20.14 18.69 -24.09
C GLU A 106 20.79 19.39 -22.90
N ILE A 107 19.99 19.98 -22.00
CA ILE A 107 20.49 20.71 -20.82
C ILE A 107 20.80 19.82 -19.62
N LEU A 108 20.46 18.53 -19.67
CA LEU A 108 20.58 17.61 -18.53
C LEU A 108 21.97 17.62 -17.87
N PRO A 109 23.10 17.56 -18.61
CA PRO A 109 24.43 17.56 -18.02
C PRO A 109 24.69 18.80 -17.17
N GLN A 110 24.32 19.98 -17.68
CA GLN A 110 24.47 21.27 -17.00
C GLN A 110 23.50 21.38 -15.82
N ALA A 111 22.22 21.05 -16.03
CA ALA A 111 21.18 21.16 -15.00
C ALA A 111 21.48 20.27 -13.78
N PHE A 112 21.92 19.02 -14.01
CA PHE A 112 22.32 18.12 -12.92
C PHE A 112 23.58 18.62 -12.22
N SER A 113 24.55 19.17 -12.97
CA SER A 113 25.76 19.76 -12.40
C SER A 113 25.47 20.97 -11.52
N VAL A 114 24.51 21.83 -11.89
CA VAL A 114 24.07 22.99 -11.09
C VAL A 114 23.54 22.55 -9.73
N ILE A 115 22.68 21.53 -9.71
CA ILE A 115 22.12 20.98 -8.47
C ILE A 115 23.19 20.28 -7.63
N LYS A 116 24.04 19.45 -8.26
CA LYS A 116 25.17 18.79 -7.59
C LYS A 116 26.13 19.80 -6.95
N GLU A 117 26.46 20.87 -7.67
CA GLU A 117 27.35 21.93 -7.19
C GLU A 117 26.73 22.73 -6.05
N THR A 118 25.43 23.04 -6.13
CA THR A 118 24.72 23.73 -5.05
C THR A 118 24.74 22.90 -3.76
N ALA A 119 24.45 21.60 -3.87
CA ALA A 119 24.52 20.66 -2.76
C ALA A 119 25.94 20.56 -2.18
N TYR A 120 26.97 20.52 -3.05
CA TYR A 120 28.37 20.53 -2.65
C TYR A 120 28.76 21.81 -1.89
N ARG A 121 28.38 22.99 -2.37
CA ARG A 121 28.70 24.26 -1.70
C ARG A 121 28.05 24.37 -0.33
N TRP A 122 26.80 23.95 -0.16
CA TRP A 122 26.18 23.94 1.16
C TRP A 122 26.86 22.98 2.13
N ALA A 123 27.22 21.79 1.66
CA ALA A 123 27.89 20.80 2.50
C ALA A 123 29.28 21.29 2.99
N ASN A 124 30.01 22.07 2.18
CA ASN A 124 31.39 22.46 2.48
C ASN A 124 31.55 23.90 2.97
N ASN A 125 30.79 24.86 2.44
CA ASN A 125 30.93 26.29 2.75
C ASN A 125 29.99 26.75 3.87
N GLY A 126 28.94 25.97 4.16
CA GLY A 126 27.95 26.29 5.19
C GLY A 126 26.91 27.36 4.81
N LYS A 127 27.14 28.12 3.75
CA LYS A 127 26.19 29.10 3.21
C LYS A 127 26.51 29.43 1.75
N LEU A 128 25.52 30.02 1.07
CA LEU A 128 25.64 30.62 -0.26
C LEU A 128 25.28 32.11 -0.14
N VAL A 129 25.97 32.98 -0.89
CA VAL A 129 25.72 34.43 -0.85
C VAL A 129 25.49 34.95 -2.26
N VAL A 130 24.30 35.48 -2.50
CA VAL A 130 23.85 35.97 -3.81
C VAL A 130 23.27 37.38 -3.70
N ASP A 131 23.09 38.04 -4.84
CA ASP A 131 22.34 39.29 -4.91
C ASP A 131 20.87 39.04 -4.56
N ALA A 132 20.31 39.87 -3.67
CA ALA A 132 18.95 39.71 -3.18
C ALA A 132 17.93 40.07 -4.26
N GLN A 133 17.08 39.11 -4.62
CA GLN A 133 15.90 39.29 -5.46
C GLN A 133 14.65 39.45 -4.59
N ASP A 134 13.55 39.93 -5.17
CA ASP A 134 12.29 40.08 -4.41
C ASP A 134 11.76 38.74 -3.88
N PHE A 135 11.98 37.65 -4.65
CA PHE A 135 11.66 36.30 -4.21
C PHE A 135 12.43 35.89 -2.94
N ASP A 136 13.69 36.30 -2.78
CA ASP A 136 14.45 36.03 -1.55
C ASP A 136 13.87 36.77 -0.35
N LYS A 137 13.44 38.02 -0.56
CA LYS A 137 12.86 38.86 0.51
C LYS A 137 11.53 38.27 0.98
N ASP A 138 10.70 37.80 0.06
CA ASP A 138 9.42 37.17 0.37
C ASP A 138 9.62 35.87 1.15
N LEU A 139 10.60 35.05 0.76
CA LEU A 139 10.92 33.82 1.47
C LEU A 139 11.53 34.08 2.85
N ALA A 140 12.46 35.04 2.97
CA ALA A 140 13.08 35.43 4.24
C ALA A 140 12.07 35.95 5.28
N ALA A 141 10.90 36.43 4.85
CA ALA A 141 9.83 36.84 5.76
C ALA A 141 9.15 35.66 6.48
N SER A 142 9.24 34.44 5.94
CA SER A 142 8.52 33.26 6.44
C SER A 142 9.40 32.03 6.71
N LYS A 143 10.69 32.06 6.32
CA LYS A 143 11.64 30.94 6.41
C LYS A 143 12.88 31.34 7.22
N ASP A 144 13.40 30.42 8.01
CA ASP A 144 14.51 30.64 8.96
C ASP A 144 15.92 30.42 8.37
N GLY A 145 16.02 29.82 7.17
CA GLY A 145 17.29 29.55 6.48
C GLY A 145 17.83 30.68 5.59
N ILE A 146 17.15 31.84 5.52
CA ILE A 146 17.48 32.93 4.59
C ILE A 146 17.56 34.24 5.36
N ILE A 147 18.67 34.97 5.19
CA ILE A 147 18.90 36.29 5.81
C ILE A 147 19.17 37.31 4.71
N ILE A 148 18.50 38.45 4.76
CA ILE A 148 18.76 39.58 3.87
C ILE A 148 19.65 40.60 4.58
N GLU A 149 20.85 40.83 4.05
CA GLU A 149 21.81 41.83 4.54
C GLU A 149 22.12 42.84 3.42
N GLY A 150 21.47 44.01 3.48
CA GLY A 150 21.63 45.04 2.46
C GLY A 150 21.07 44.60 1.10
N ASP A 151 21.96 44.48 0.11
CA ASP A 151 21.67 44.01 -1.25
C ASP A 151 21.97 42.51 -1.45
N LYS A 152 22.35 41.79 -0.39
CA LYS A 152 22.68 40.36 -0.43
C LYS A 152 21.64 39.49 0.25
N ALA A 153 21.39 38.33 -0.32
CA ALA A 153 20.67 37.23 0.30
C ALA A 153 21.66 36.12 0.69
N ILE A 154 21.65 35.75 1.97
CA ILE A 154 22.49 34.72 2.55
C ILE A 154 21.61 33.49 2.79
N TRP A 155 21.91 32.41 2.07
CA TRP A 155 21.21 31.13 2.17
C TRP A 155 22.04 30.16 3.02
N SER A 156 21.57 29.89 4.24
CA SER A 156 22.20 28.97 5.20
C SER A 156 22.09 27.52 4.72
N ASN A 157 23.05 26.67 5.10
CA ASN A 157 22.94 25.22 4.94
C ASN A 157 22.12 24.54 6.05
N GLU A 158 21.54 25.32 6.96
CA GLU A 158 20.77 24.87 8.13
C GLU A 158 19.43 25.60 8.21
N TRP A 159 18.34 24.86 8.42
CA TRP A 159 16.97 25.38 8.56
C TRP A 159 16.03 24.37 9.23
N THR A 160 14.81 24.81 9.55
CA THR A 160 13.77 23.93 10.12
C THR A 160 12.98 23.21 9.02
N ALA A 161 12.86 21.88 9.15
CA ALA A 161 11.98 21.06 8.31
C ALA A 161 11.16 20.09 9.18
N ALA A 162 9.84 20.10 9.01
CA ALA A 162 8.86 19.36 9.81
C ALA A 162 9.07 19.50 11.33
N GLY A 163 9.44 20.70 11.77
CA GLY A 163 9.69 21.04 13.18
C GLY A 163 11.07 20.60 13.73
N ASN A 164 11.91 19.97 12.91
CA ASN A 164 13.26 19.57 13.30
C ASN A 164 14.31 20.47 12.62
N HIS A 165 15.40 20.75 13.34
CA HIS A 165 16.54 21.45 12.77
C HIS A 165 17.34 20.50 11.88
N VAL A 166 17.50 20.86 10.61
CA VAL A 166 18.20 20.05 9.61
C VAL A 166 19.44 20.81 9.13
N LYS A 167 20.55 20.08 9.00
CA LYS A 167 21.80 20.55 8.39
C LYS A 167 22.03 19.82 7.08
N TRP A 168 22.20 20.57 6.00
CA TRP A 168 22.60 20.02 4.70
C TRP A 168 24.07 19.58 4.74
N ASN A 169 24.29 18.28 4.54
CA ASN A 169 25.61 17.66 4.53
C ASN A 169 25.74 16.57 3.45
N MET A 170 24.99 16.72 2.36
CA MET A 170 24.87 15.72 1.31
C MET A 170 25.41 16.23 -0.02
N VAL A 171 26.03 15.34 -0.80
CA VAL A 171 26.55 15.59 -2.14
C VAL A 171 26.20 14.40 -3.02
N HIS A 172 25.80 14.66 -4.27
CA HIS A 172 25.38 13.60 -5.17
C HIS A 172 26.55 12.67 -5.58
N TYR A 173 26.34 11.36 -5.43
CA TYR A 173 27.21 10.30 -5.97
C TYR A 173 26.89 10.00 -7.43
N ASP A 174 27.82 9.35 -8.15
CA ASP A 174 27.63 8.95 -9.55
C ASP A 174 26.41 8.02 -9.73
N VAL A 175 26.18 7.10 -8.79
CA VAL A 175 24.99 6.22 -8.82
C VAL A 175 23.70 7.01 -8.65
N GLN A 176 23.73 8.15 -7.96
CA GLN A 176 22.57 9.03 -7.81
C GLN A 176 22.32 9.86 -9.07
N LEU A 177 23.38 10.26 -9.79
CA LEU A 177 23.24 10.86 -11.12
C LEU A 177 22.58 9.89 -12.11
N MET A 178 22.98 8.61 -12.08
CA MET A 178 22.34 7.55 -12.85
C MET A 178 20.86 7.41 -12.49
N GLY A 179 20.53 7.32 -11.20
CA GLY A 179 19.14 7.28 -10.73
C GLY A 179 18.32 8.49 -11.17
N GLY A 180 18.90 9.70 -11.13
CA GLY A 180 18.26 10.92 -11.62
C GLY A 180 17.95 10.87 -13.12
N ALA A 181 18.85 10.30 -13.92
CA ALA A 181 18.65 10.13 -15.36
C ALA A 181 17.55 9.09 -15.67
N VAL A 182 17.49 7.99 -14.89
CA VAL A 182 16.40 7.00 -14.97
C VAL A 182 15.04 7.65 -14.72
N LEU A 183 14.94 8.43 -13.64
CA LEU A 183 13.71 9.13 -13.29
C LEU A 183 13.29 10.15 -14.36
N HIS A 184 14.23 10.94 -14.87
CA HIS A 184 13.91 11.90 -15.94
C HIS A 184 13.41 11.22 -17.22
N LYS A 185 13.94 10.04 -17.57
CA LYS A 185 13.49 9.24 -18.72
C LYS A 185 12.12 8.59 -18.55
N GLY A 186 11.43 8.82 -17.42
CA GLY A 186 10.10 8.25 -17.18
C GLY A 186 10.13 6.78 -16.78
N ASN A 187 11.17 6.35 -16.05
CA ASN A 187 11.32 4.97 -15.59
C ASN A 187 11.38 4.89 -14.06
N ILE A 188 11.39 3.66 -13.54
CA ILE A 188 11.54 3.39 -12.11
C ILE A 188 13.01 3.16 -11.77
N ALA A 189 13.53 4.01 -10.89
CA ALA A 189 14.86 3.82 -10.30
C ALA A 189 14.77 2.94 -9.05
N GLU A 190 15.18 1.67 -9.17
CA GLU A 190 15.37 0.82 -7.99
C GLU A 190 16.72 1.16 -7.34
N MET A 191 16.64 1.85 -6.20
CA MET A 191 17.78 2.25 -5.38
C MET A 191 17.59 1.76 -3.95
N GLN A 192 18.55 0.98 -3.46
CA GLN A 192 18.48 0.42 -2.11
C GLN A 192 18.27 1.49 -1.04
N THR A 193 17.62 1.12 0.06
CA THR A 193 17.36 2.08 1.13
C THR A 193 18.67 2.58 1.74
N GLY A 194 18.81 3.90 1.88
CA GLY A 194 20.07 4.54 2.29
C GLY A 194 20.92 5.08 1.14
N GLU A 195 20.59 4.78 -0.13
CA GLU A 195 21.27 5.38 -1.30
C GLU A 195 20.86 6.85 -1.57
N GLY A 196 20.01 7.45 -0.73
CA GLY A 196 19.64 8.87 -0.84
C GLY A 196 18.55 9.20 -1.87
N LYS A 197 17.49 8.37 -1.96
CA LYS A 197 16.36 8.56 -2.89
C LYS A 197 15.80 10.00 -2.93
N THR A 198 15.54 10.59 -1.77
CA THR A 198 15.03 11.98 -1.66
C THR A 198 15.98 13.00 -2.29
N LEU A 199 17.29 12.80 -2.17
CA LEU A 199 18.31 13.64 -2.81
C LEU A 199 18.40 13.36 -4.32
N VAL A 200 18.24 12.11 -4.75
CA VAL A 200 18.22 11.75 -6.18
C VAL A 200 17.09 12.45 -6.91
N ALA A 201 15.90 12.50 -6.30
CA ALA A 201 14.73 13.16 -6.88
C ALA A 201 14.95 14.65 -7.17
N THR A 202 15.87 15.32 -6.48
CA THR A 202 16.11 16.76 -6.71
C THR A 202 16.62 17.06 -8.12
N LEU A 203 17.34 16.13 -8.74
CA LEU A 203 17.88 16.28 -10.08
C LEU A 203 16.76 16.36 -11.15
N PRO A 204 15.91 15.33 -11.32
CA PRO A 204 14.83 15.36 -12.30
C PRO A 204 13.72 16.34 -11.90
N VAL A 205 13.43 16.57 -10.61
CA VAL A 205 12.40 17.54 -10.19
C VAL A 205 12.78 18.94 -10.63
N TYR A 206 14.01 19.38 -10.30
CA TYR A 206 14.51 20.69 -10.71
C TYR A 206 14.39 20.87 -12.21
N MET A 207 14.91 19.90 -12.98
CA MET A 207 14.98 19.99 -14.43
C MET A 207 13.60 20.02 -15.10
N ASN A 208 12.67 19.15 -14.69
CA ASN A 208 11.32 19.14 -15.26
C ASN A 208 10.48 20.37 -14.85
N ALA A 209 10.75 20.94 -13.68
CA ALA A 209 10.09 22.18 -13.24
C ALA A 209 10.49 23.40 -14.09
N LEU A 210 11.63 23.37 -14.78
CA LEU A 210 12.07 24.45 -15.68
C LEU A 210 11.09 24.71 -16.84
N ALA A 211 10.29 23.70 -17.22
CA ALA A 211 9.27 23.84 -18.27
C ALA A 211 8.07 24.72 -17.85
N LYS A 212 7.94 25.06 -16.55
CA LYS A 212 6.83 25.86 -15.98
C LYS A 212 5.43 25.27 -16.22
N LYS A 213 5.35 23.98 -16.56
CA LYS A 213 4.13 23.14 -16.51
C LYS A 213 4.01 22.40 -15.15
N GLY A 214 5.09 22.51 -14.37
CA GLY A 214 5.35 22.04 -13.02
C GLY A 214 5.31 20.53 -12.75
N ALA A 215 5.77 20.19 -11.55
CA ALA A 215 6.20 18.85 -11.19
C ALA A 215 5.60 18.39 -9.86
N HIS A 216 4.98 17.22 -9.86
CA HIS A 216 4.34 16.65 -8.67
C HIS A 216 5.26 15.59 -8.04
N ILE A 217 5.52 15.72 -6.73
CA ILE A 217 6.22 14.72 -5.94
C ILE A 217 5.20 14.05 -5.04
N VAL A 218 4.97 12.77 -5.28
CA VAL A 218 4.00 11.96 -4.55
C VAL A 218 4.72 11.14 -3.50
N THR A 219 4.27 11.23 -2.26
CA THR A 219 4.79 10.45 -1.14
C THR A 219 3.69 9.60 -0.50
N VAL A 220 4.09 8.64 0.36
CA VAL A 220 3.16 7.69 1.00
C VAL A 220 2.39 8.26 2.19
N ASN A 221 2.77 9.42 2.74
CA ASN A 221 2.03 10.08 3.82
C ASN A 221 2.32 11.58 3.89
N ASP A 222 1.43 12.30 4.57
CA ASP A 222 1.45 13.76 4.66
C ASP A 222 2.69 14.30 5.38
N TYR A 223 3.20 13.58 6.40
CA TYR A 223 4.43 13.93 7.10
C TYR A 223 5.63 13.94 6.17
N LEU A 224 5.80 12.92 5.33
CA LEU A 224 6.89 12.86 4.35
C LEU A 224 6.73 13.94 3.28
N ALA A 225 5.51 14.18 2.77
CA ALA A 225 5.25 15.27 1.84
C ALA A 225 5.67 16.63 2.43
N LYS A 226 5.24 16.93 3.66
CA LYS A 226 5.58 18.18 4.37
C LYS A 226 7.08 18.27 4.64
N ARG A 227 7.67 17.22 5.22
CA ARG A 227 9.11 17.15 5.53
C ARG A 227 9.96 17.36 4.29
N ASP A 228 9.69 16.62 3.21
CA ASP A 228 10.53 16.67 2.01
C ASP A 228 10.33 17.97 1.23
N SER A 229 9.12 18.55 1.26
CA SER A 229 8.89 19.91 0.72
C SER A 229 9.69 20.98 1.46
N GLU A 230 9.90 20.83 2.77
CA GLU A 230 10.64 21.79 3.60
C GLU A 230 12.13 21.50 3.64
N TRP A 231 12.50 20.23 3.49
CA TRP A 231 13.89 19.79 3.49
C TRP A 231 14.52 20.02 2.12
N MET A 232 13.90 19.60 1.02
CA MET A 232 14.46 19.82 -0.33
C MET A 232 14.03 21.15 -0.93
N GLY A 233 12.96 21.78 -0.42
CA GLY A 233 12.42 23.05 -0.91
C GLY A 233 13.46 24.16 -1.10
N PRO A 234 14.28 24.47 -0.08
CA PRO A 234 15.28 25.53 -0.19
C PRO A 234 16.26 25.36 -1.35
N LEU A 235 16.58 24.12 -1.74
CA LEU A 235 17.44 23.85 -2.91
C LEU A 235 16.82 24.37 -4.21
N TYR A 236 15.53 24.14 -4.42
CA TYR A 236 14.82 24.62 -5.61
C TYR A 236 14.55 26.12 -5.53
N GLN A 237 14.21 26.62 -4.34
CA GLN A 237 13.91 28.02 -4.09
C GLN A 237 15.15 28.92 -4.24
N PHE A 238 16.34 28.44 -3.86
CA PHE A 238 17.60 29.11 -4.15
C PHE A 238 17.73 29.37 -5.65
N HIS A 239 17.34 28.38 -6.48
CA HIS A 239 17.34 28.50 -7.94
C HIS A 239 16.12 29.23 -8.53
N GLY A 240 15.26 29.85 -7.70
CA GLY A 240 14.15 30.68 -8.16
C GLY A 240 12.88 29.88 -8.53
N LEU A 241 12.78 28.62 -8.12
CA LEU A 241 11.58 27.81 -8.30
C LEU A 241 10.69 27.86 -7.06
N SER A 242 9.39 28.02 -7.27
CA SER A 242 8.39 27.97 -6.22
C SER A 242 8.07 26.52 -5.82
N VAL A 243 7.94 26.28 -4.51
CA VAL A 243 7.70 24.96 -3.93
C VAL A 243 6.59 25.08 -2.89
N ASP A 244 5.60 24.19 -2.96
CA ASP A 244 4.59 24.07 -1.92
C ASP A 244 4.12 22.62 -1.72
N CYS A 245 3.35 22.38 -0.66
CA CYS A 245 2.79 21.08 -0.32
C CYS A 245 1.28 21.18 -0.11
N ILE A 246 0.52 20.40 -0.87
CA ILE A 246 -0.95 20.45 -0.84
C ILE A 246 -1.51 20.00 0.50
N ASP A 247 -0.86 19.07 1.20
CA ASP A 247 -1.25 18.57 2.53
C ASP A 247 -1.15 19.64 3.65
N LYS A 248 -0.63 20.84 3.36
CA LYS A 248 -0.65 21.99 4.29
C LYS A 248 -1.95 22.79 4.21
N HIS A 249 -2.70 22.61 3.12
CA HIS A 249 -3.83 23.48 2.76
C HIS A 249 -5.14 22.70 2.74
N LYS A 250 -6.22 23.36 3.13
CA LYS A 250 -7.56 22.78 3.10
C LYS A 250 -7.98 22.48 1.65
N PRO A 251 -8.63 21.35 1.35
CA PRO A 251 -9.18 21.07 0.02
C PRO A 251 -10.10 22.18 -0.51
N ASN A 252 -10.09 22.39 -1.83
CA ASN A 252 -10.88 23.41 -2.55
C ASN A 252 -10.71 24.85 -2.03
N SER A 253 -9.55 25.17 -1.46
CA SER A 253 -9.22 26.52 -0.99
C SER A 253 -8.35 27.28 -2.00
N LYS A 254 -8.28 28.60 -1.85
CA LYS A 254 -7.40 29.43 -2.70
C LYS A 254 -5.93 29.10 -2.48
N GLU A 255 -5.57 28.77 -1.25
CA GLU A 255 -4.24 28.33 -0.85
C GLU A 255 -3.89 26.99 -1.50
N ARG A 256 -4.85 26.06 -1.58
CA ARG A 256 -4.69 24.79 -2.30
C ARG A 256 -4.42 25.00 -3.80
N ARG A 257 -5.18 25.90 -4.43
CA ARG A 257 -4.95 26.29 -5.83
C ARG A 257 -3.57 26.93 -6.02
N ALA A 258 -3.16 27.83 -5.11
CA ALA A 258 -1.82 28.42 -5.14
C ALA A 258 -0.70 27.36 -5.04
N ALA A 259 -0.88 26.32 -4.20
CA ALA A 259 0.07 25.23 -4.07
C ALA A 259 0.24 24.40 -5.37
N TYR A 260 -0.84 24.20 -6.14
CA TYR A 260 -0.76 23.57 -7.47
C TYR A 260 -0.15 24.49 -8.55
N MET A 261 -0.25 25.81 -8.37
CA MET A 261 0.36 26.78 -9.28
C MET A 261 1.86 26.97 -9.04
N ALA A 262 2.41 26.43 -7.94
CA ALA A 262 3.84 26.36 -7.73
C ALA A 262 4.53 25.56 -8.86
N ASP A 263 5.82 25.81 -9.08
CA ASP A 263 6.64 25.05 -10.03
C ASP A 263 6.77 23.59 -9.59
N ILE A 264 6.82 23.37 -8.27
CA ILE A 264 6.98 22.06 -7.65
C ILE A 264 5.92 21.89 -6.55
N THR A 265 5.15 20.81 -6.63
CA THR A 265 4.06 20.53 -5.69
C THR A 265 4.28 19.17 -5.04
N PHE A 266 4.44 19.15 -3.72
CA PHE A 266 4.51 17.91 -2.93
C PHE A 266 3.11 17.52 -2.45
N GLY A 267 2.82 16.22 -2.42
CA GLY A 267 1.57 15.73 -1.87
C GLY A 267 1.51 14.23 -1.66
N THR A 268 0.40 13.74 -1.13
CA THR A 268 0.07 12.32 -1.09
C THR A 268 -0.75 11.89 -2.30
N ASN A 269 -0.65 10.61 -2.68
CA ASN A 269 -1.44 10.01 -3.77
C ASN A 269 -2.96 10.24 -3.61
N ASN A 270 -3.46 10.08 -2.38
CA ASN A 270 -4.86 10.29 -2.03
C ASN A 270 -5.28 11.74 -2.29
N GLU A 271 -4.51 12.71 -1.81
CA GLU A 271 -4.83 14.14 -1.95
C GLU A 271 -4.83 14.59 -3.42
N PHE A 272 -3.86 14.15 -4.22
CA PHE A 272 -3.83 14.39 -5.66
C PHE A 272 -5.04 13.78 -6.38
N GLY A 273 -5.38 12.52 -6.09
CA GLY A 273 -6.50 11.85 -6.75
C GLY A 273 -7.87 12.40 -6.31
N PHE A 274 -8.04 12.75 -5.04
CA PHE A 274 -9.29 13.35 -4.56
C PHE A 274 -9.49 14.78 -5.07
N ASP A 275 -8.43 15.59 -5.20
CA ASP A 275 -8.55 16.90 -5.84
C ASP A 275 -8.97 16.77 -7.31
N TYR A 276 -8.43 15.78 -8.03
CA TYR A 276 -8.90 15.48 -9.39
C TYR A 276 -10.39 15.11 -9.42
N LEU A 277 -10.85 14.24 -8.52
CA LEU A 277 -12.27 13.90 -8.44
C LEU A 277 -13.15 15.12 -8.10
N ARG A 278 -12.70 15.99 -7.19
CA ARG A 278 -13.40 17.23 -6.81
C ARG A 278 -13.46 18.22 -7.97
N ASP A 279 -12.37 18.39 -8.71
CA ASP A 279 -12.29 19.25 -9.88
C ASP A 279 -13.29 18.80 -10.97
N ASN A 280 -13.45 17.49 -11.18
CA ASN A 280 -14.43 16.94 -12.13
C ASN A 280 -15.90 17.03 -11.67
N MET A 281 -16.15 17.45 -10.43
CA MET A 281 -17.49 17.74 -9.89
C MET A 281 -17.74 19.25 -9.72
N ALA A 282 -16.75 20.09 -10.01
CA ALA A 282 -16.86 21.53 -9.85
C ALA A 282 -17.88 22.12 -10.82
N GLY A 283 -18.73 23.03 -10.32
CA GLY A 283 -19.74 23.72 -11.15
C GLY A 283 -19.17 24.90 -11.95
N HIS A 284 -18.01 25.42 -11.54
CA HIS A 284 -17.36 26.59 -12.15
C HIS A 284 -15.85 26.35 -12.32
N VAL A 285 -15.27 26.95 -13.36
CA VAL A 285 -13.84 26.84 -13.67
C VAL A 285 -12.96 27.44 -12.57
N ASP A 286 -13.45 28.46 -11.87
CA ASP A 286 -12.71 29.11 -10.78
C ASP A 286 -12.53 28.25 -9.53
N ASP A 287 -13.35 27.20 -9.40
CA ASP A 287 -13.31 26.26 -8.29
C ASP A 287 -12.26 25.15 -8.50
N LEU A 288 -11.71 25.04 -9.73
CA LEU A 288 -10.66 24.06 -10.05
C LEU A 288 -9.37 24.40 -9.32
N VAL A 289 -8.76 23.42 -8.67
CA VAL A 289 -7.48 23.59 -7.97
C VAL A 289 -6.29 23.07 -8.76
N GLN A 290 -6.44 22.00 -9.55
CA GLN A 290 -5.35 21.41 -10.32
C GLN A 290 -5.12 22.13 -11.65
N ARG A 291 -3.91 21.91 -12.19
CA ARG A 291 -3.57 22.17 -13.59
C ARG A 291 -3.39 20.83 -14.34
N LYS A 292 -3.12 20.90 -15.65
CA LYS A 292 -2.82 19.72 -16.48
C LYS A 292 -1.69 18.87 -15.89
N HIS A 293 -1.85 17.54 -15.87
CA HIS A 293 -0.88 16.59 -15.33
C HIS A 293 0.35 16.45 -16.25
N HIS A 294 1.44 17.16 -15.94
CA HIS A 294 2.63 17.15 -16.78
C HIS A 294 3.68 16.12 -16.32
N PHE A 295 4.28 16.30 -15.15
CA PHE A 295 5.30 15.39 -14.62
C PHE A 295 5.01 14.96 -13.18
N ALA A 296 5.13 13.66 -12.90
CA ALA A 296 5.08 13.12 -11.54
C ALA A 296 6.27 12.20 -11.23
N ILE A 297 6.81 12.34 -10.02
CA ILE A 297 7.68 11.35 -9.39
C ILE A 297 6.95 10.74 -8.21
N VAL A 298 6.83 9.42 -8.21
CA VAL A 298 6.24 8.67 -7.10
C VAL A 298 7.35 8.08 -6.23
N ASP A 299 7.51 8.61 -5.02
CA ASP A 299 8.37 7.98 -4.01
C ASP A 299 7.71 6.72 -3.46
N GLU A 300 8.52 5.70 -3.22
CA GLU A 300 8.07 4.37 -2.80
C GLU A 300 6.97 3.83 -3.74
N VAL A 301 7.28 3.89 -5.05
CA VAL A 301 6.35 3.61 -6.16
C VAL A 301 5.66 2.25 -6.08
N ASP A 302 6.32 1.25 -5.53
CA ASP A 302 5.75 -0.08 -5.28
C ASP A 302 4.58 -0.04 -4.31
N SER A 303 4.61 0.84 -3.30
CA SER A 303 3.46 0.94 -2.41
C SER A 303 2.36 1.84 -2.94
N VAL A 304 2.68 2.86 -3.70
CA VAL A 304 1.64 3.75 -4.25
C VAL A 304 0.95 3.13 -5.46
N LEU A 305 1.70 2.56 -6.40
CA LEU A 305 1.18 2.10 -7.69
C LEU A 305 0.82 0.61 -7.72
N ILE A 306 1.22 -0.18 -6.71
CA ILE A 306 0.82 -1.58 -6.55
C ILE A 306 -0.03 -1.74 -5.28
N ASP A 307 0.52 -1.48 -4.09
CA ASP A 307 -0.19 -1.77 -2.83
C ASP A 307 -1.49 -0.96 -2.67
N ASP A 308 -1.40 0.37 -2.77
CA ASP A 308 -2.53 1.30 -2.62
C ASP A 308 -3.47 1.29 -3.83
N ALA A 309 -2.93 0.96 -5.00
CA ALA A 309 -3.67 0.93 -6.26
C ALA A 309 -4.76 -0.15 -6.31
N ARG A 310 -4.75 -1.11 -5.37
CA ARG A 310 -5.79 -2.13 -5.20
C ARG A 310 -7.15 -1.56 -4.81
N THR A 311 -7.18 -0.37 -4.20
CA THR A 311 -8.42 0.30 -3.80
C THR A 311 -8.65 1.57 -4.61
N PRO A 312 -9.80 1.74 -5.27
CA PRO A 312 -10.11 2.98 -5.96
C PRO A 312 -10.38 4.12 -4.97
N LEU A 313 -10.16 5.35 -5.43
CA LEU A 313 -10.58 6.56 -4.73
C LEU A 313 -12.04 6.85 -5.05
N ILE A 314 -12.87 7.03 -4.02
CA ILE A 314 -14.32 7.17 -4.16
C ILE A 314 -14.80 8.38 -3.35
N ILE A 315 -15.54 9.28 -4.00
CA ILE A 315 -16.34 10.29 -3.31
C ILE A 315 -17.78 9.79 -3.26
N SER A 316 -18.33 9.69 -2.05
CA SER A 316 -19.72 9.29 -1.83
C SER A 316 -20.46 10.36 -1.02
N GLY A 317 -21.78 10.46 -1.21
CA GLY A 317 -22.65 11.34 -0.43
C GLY A 317 -23.93 10.64 0.03
N PRO A 318 -24.69 11.24 0.97
CA PRO A 318 -25.88 10.62 1.55
C PRO A 318 -26.98 10.43 0.50
N THR A 319 -27.68 9.30 0.58
CA THR A 319 -28.87 9.05 -0.23
C THR A 319 -30.11 9.69 0.41
N PRO A 320 -31.05 10.25 -0.37
CA PRO A 320 -32.24 10.94 0.15
C PRO A 320 -33.21 10.08 0.98
N LYS A 321 -33.07 8.75 1.00
CA LYS A 321 -33.97 7.80 1.69
C LYS A 321 -33.22 6.79 2.58
N GLY A 322 -31.99 7.09 3.00
CA GLY A 322 -31.12 6.15 3.71
C GLY A 322 -31.46 5.86 5.19
N ASP A 323 -32.55 6.39 5.73
CA ASP A 323 -32.91 6.22 7.15
C ASP A 323 -33.85 5.02 7.42
N GLU A 324 -34.46 4.43 6.38
CA GLU A 324 -35.35 3.27 6.51
C GLU A 324 -34.60 1.94 6.33
N HIS A 325 -33.72 1.59 7.27
CA HIS A 325 -33.06 0.28 7.26
C HIS A 325 -33.69 -0.70 8.27
N GLU A 326 -34.10 -1.89 7.80
CA GLU A 326 -34.64 -2.97 8.64
C GLU A 326 -33.59 -3.61 9.58
N PHE A 327 -32.34 -3.12 9.64
CA PHE A 327 -31.26 -3.71 10.45
C PHE A 327 -31.63 -3.87 11.92
N HIS A 328 -32.28 -2.86 12.53
CA HIS A 328 -32.71 -2.93 13.93
C HIS A 328 -33.76 -4.03 14.17
N ILE A 329 -34.63 -4.29 13.19
CA ILE A 329 -35.68 -5.32 13.28
C ILE A 329 -35.09 -6.72 13.05
N LEU A 330 -34.13 -6.83 12.12
CA LEU A 330 -33.52 -8.10 11.73
C LEU A 330 -32.43 -8.56 12.71
N LYS A 331 -31.72 -7.64 13.36
CA LYS A 331 -30.59 -7.94 14.27
C LYS A 331 -30.90 -9.06 15.28
N PRO A 332 -31.98 -9.01 16.09
CA PRO A 332 -32.27 -10.05 17.08
C PRO A 332 -32.57 -11.43 16.46
N ARG A 333 -32.98 -11.49 15.20
CA ARG A 333 -33.22 -12.74 14.47
C ARG A 333 -31.90 -13.35 14.01
N ILE A 334 -31.01 -12.51 13.47
CA ILE A 334 -29.70 -12.93 13.01
C ILE A 334 -28.80 -13.35 14.18
N GLU A 335 -28.85 -12.65 15.31
CA GLU A 335 -28.12 -13.06 16.52
C GLU A 335 -28.49 -14.47 16.97
N ARG A 336 -29.78 -14.83 16.96
CA ARG A 336 -30.24 -16.18 17.30
C ARG A 336 -29.67 -17.23 16.36
N VAL A 337 -29.63 -16.95 15.06
CA VAL A 337 -29.09 -17.87 14.05
C VAL A 337 -27.58 -18.05 14.20
N VAL A 338 -26.85 -16.96 14.42
CA VAL A 338 -25.40 -17.00 14.66
C VAL A 338 -25.07 -17.75 15.95
N GLN A 339 -25.86 -17.58 17.01
CA GLN A 339 -25.68 -18.34 18.25
C GLN A 339 -25.95 -19.83 18.06
N ALA A 340 -27.01 -20.20 17.34
CA ALA A 340 -27.31 -21.60 17.03
C ALA A 340 -26.19 -22.24 16.20
N GLN A 341 -25.67 -21.52 15.20
CA GLN A 341 -24.52 -21.97 14.42
C GLN A 341 -23.27 -22.18 15.30
N LYS A 342 -22.94 -21.24 16.20
CA LYS A 342 -21.79 -21.35 17.10
C LYS A 342 -21.87 -22.58 17.99
N GLN A 343 -23.05 -22.87 18.55
CA GLN A 343 -23.27 -24.06 19.38
C GLN A 343 -23.09 -25.35 18.56
N TYR A 344 -23.67 -25.41 17.36
CA TYR A 344 -23.55 -26.58 16.49
C TYR A 344 -22.10 -26.81 16.04
N VAL A 345 -21.37 -25.77 15.64
CA VAL A 345 -19.95 -25.88 15.29
C VAL A 345 -19.11 -26.38 16.47
N GLN A 346 -19.38 -25.91 17.69
CA GLN A 346 -18.68 -26.39 18.89
C GLN A 346 -18.93 -27.87 19.15
N GLN A 347 -20.15 -28.35 18.91
CA GLN A 347 -20.49 -29.77 18.97
C GLN A 347 -19.70 -30.56 17.92
N CYS A 348 -19.74 -30.14 16.65
CA CYS A 348 -18.98 -30.79 15.58
C CYS A 348 -17.47 -30.82 15.85
N LEU A 349 -16.91 -29.77 16.45
CA LEU A 349 -15.50 -29.75 16.86
C LEU A 349 -15.19 -30.77 17.95
N THR A 350 -16.10 -30.98 18.88
CA THR A 350 -15.94 -31.96 19.95
C THR A 350 -16.01 -33.38 19.37
N GLU A 351 -16.99 -33.65 18.52
CA GLU A 351 -17.14 -34.93 17.80
C GLU A 351 -15.93 -35.23 16.90
N ALA A 352 -15.42 -34.22 16.19
CA ALA A 352 -14.21 -34.36 15.38
C ALA A 352 -12.99 -34.74 16.25
N LYS A 353 -12.81 -34.06 17.39
CA LYS A 353 -11.72 -34.35 18.34
C LYS A 353 -11.79 -35.75 18.90
N GLU A 354 -12.97 -36.22 19.27
CA GLU A 354 -13.18 -37.57 19.81
C GLU A 354 -12.91 -38.65 18.74
N ASN A 355 -13.48 -38.48 17.55
CA ASN A 355 -13.44 -39.49 16.50
C ASN A 355 -12.10 -39.56 15.75
N LEU A 356 -11.36 -38.46 15.66
CA LEU A 356 -10.08 -38.41 14.93
C LEU A 356 -8.85 -38.75 15.79
N THR A 357 -9.04 -39.10 17.08
CA THR A 357 -7.96 -39.65 17.93
C THR A 357 -7.32 -40.91 17.31
N VAL A 358 -8.10 -41.69 16.57
CA VAL A 358 -7.68 -42.90 15.84
C VAL A 358 -6.65 -42.64 14.73
N ILE A 359 -6.39 -41.38 14.37
CA ILE A 359 -5.32 -41.03 13.43
C ILE A 359 -3.94 -41.36 14.03
N ASN A 360 -3.79 -41.22 15.35
CA ASN A 360 -2.52 -41.44 16.05
C ASN A 360 -2.45 -42.83 16.72
N ASP A 361 -3.59 -43.46 17.00
CA ASP A 361 -3.65 -44.80 17.61
C ASP A 361 -3.88 -45.91 16.57
N SER A 362 -2.87 -46.76 16.38
CA SER A 362 -2.90 -47.89 15.43
C SER A 362 -3.55 -49.16 15.99
N SER A 363 -4.18 -49.09 17.17
CA SER A 363 -4.69 -50.25 17.92
C SER A 363 -6.21 -50.25 18.02
N GLY A 364 -6.88 -50.87 17.05
CA GLY A 364 -8.34 -51.07 17.05
C GLY A 364 -8.83 -51.86 15.83
N ASP A 365 -10.11 -52.26 15.85
CA ASP A 365 -10.79 -52.90 14.71
C ASP A 365 -10.78 -51.98 13.48
N LYS A 366 -10.26 -52.47 12.35
CA LYS A 366 -10.07 -51.69 11.11
C LYS A 366 -11.37 -51.09 10.57
N ASN A 367 -12.51 -51.75 10.80
CA ASN A 367 -13.80 -51.25 10.33
C ASN A 367 -14.32 -50.11 11.21
N GLU A 368 -14.13 -50.20 12.53
CA GLU A 368 -14.52 -49.15 13.47
C GLU A 368 -13.64 -47.90 13.32
N ALA A 369 -12.33 -48.09 13.13
CA ALA A 369 -11.40 -46.99 12.86
C ALA A 369 -11.75 -46.25 11.57
N LYS A 370 -12.10 -46.97 10.50
CA LYS A 370 -12.52 -46.36 9.22
C LYS A 370 -13.80 -45.53 9.38
N LYS A 371 -14.77 -46.05 10.13
CA LYS A 371 -16.04 -45.35 10.41
C LYS A 371 -15.81 -44.06 11.22
N LYS A 372 -15.01 -44.12 12.29
CA LYS A 372 -14.65 -42.93 13.09
C LYS A 372 -13.89 -41.90 12.29
N LEU A 373 -13.00 -42.32 11.39
CA LEU A 373 -12.31 -41.40 10.47
C LEU A 373 -13.30 -40.68 9.54
N GLU A 374 -14.29 -41.39 8.99
CA GLU A 374 -15.30 -40.78 8.11
C GLU A 374 -16.21 -39.81 8.87
N GLU A 375 -16.77 -40.24 10.02
CA GLU A 375 -17.64 -39.41 10.87
C GLU A 375 -16.91 -38.19 11.43
N GLY A 376 -15.67 -38.37 11.91
CA GLY A 376 -14.81 -37.28 12.38
C GLY A 376 -14.44 -36.31 11.25
N GLY A 377 -14.22 -36.81 10.04
CA GLY A 377 -13.96 -35.97 8.86
C GLY A 377 -15.19 -35.12 8.48
N ILE A 378 -16.39 -35.70 8.52
CA ILE A 378 -17.65 -34.98 8.26
C ILE A 378 -17.87 -33.88 9.31
N ALA A 379 -17.70 -34.21 10.59
CA ALA A 379 -17.85 -33.24 11.68
C ALA A 379 -16.82 -32.10 11.55
N LEU A 380 -15.57 -32.42 11.22
CA LEU A 380 -14.53 -31.42 10.97
C LEU A 380 -14.85 -30.52 9.77
N LEU A 381 -15.37 -31.09 8.67
CA LEU A 381 -15.78 -30.34 7.49
C LEU A 381 -16.98 -29.42 7.77
N ARG A 382 -17.95 -29.85 8.57
CA ARG A 382 -19.08 -29.02 9.02
C ARG A 382 -18.62 -27.87 9.90
N ALA A 383 -17.70 -28.12 10.83
CA ALA A 383 -17.11 -27.07 11.65
C ALA A 383 -16.39 -26.03 10.78
N PHE A 384 -15.63 -26.48 9.78
CA PHE A 384 -14.91 -25.62 8.84
C PHE A 384 -15.84 -24.80 7.95
N ARG A 385 -16.86 -25.40 7.33
CA ARG A 385 -17.81 -24.66 6.48
C ARG A 385 -18.75 -23.74 7.27
N GLY A 386 -18.96 -24.04 8.55
CA GLY A 386 -19.83 -23.26 9.41
C GLY A 386 -19.18 -21.99 9.97
N LEU A 387 -18.01 -22.12 10.61
CA LEU A 387 -17.26 -21.00 11.19
C LEU A 387 -15.75 -21.24 11.03
N PRO A 388 -15.19 -21.01 9.83
CA PRO A 388 -13.79 -21.34 9.54
C PRO A 388 -12.79 -20.51 10.34
N LYS A 389 -13.14 -19.25 10.67
CA LYS A 389 -12.34 -18.35 11.53
C LYS A 389 -12.36 -18.71 13.03
N ASN A 390 -13.04 -19.79 13.44
CA ASN A 390 -13.10 -20.17 14.86
C ASN A 390 -11.71 -20.54 15.42
N LYS A 391 -11.25 -19.85 16.47
CA LYS A 391 -9.91 -20.04 17.08
C LYS A 391 -9.65 -21.48 17.54
N ALA A 392 -10.67 -22.17 18.07
CA ALA A 392 -10.54 -23.55 18.52
C ALA A 392 -10.42 -24.54 17.35
N LEU A 393 -11.11 -24.27 16.24
CA LEU A 393 -10.96 -25.02 14.99
C LEU A 393 -9.55 -24.82 14.41
N ILE A 394 -9.11 -23.57 14.29
CA ILE A 394 -7.79 -23.23 13.72
C ILE A 394 -6.68 -23.96 14.49
N LYS A 395 -6.72 -23.90 15.82
CA LYS A 395 -5.78 -24.62 16.68
C LYS A 395 -5.79 -26.13 16.41
N TYR A 396 -6.97 -26.71 16.24
CA TYR A 396 -7.10 -28.15 15.98
C TYR A 396 -6.59 -28.56 14.60
N LEU A 397 -6.80 -27.72 13.57
CA LEU A 397 -6.26 -27.95 12.23
C LEU A 397 -4.72 -27.94 12.18
N SER A 398 -4.07 -27.25 13.11
CA SER A 398 -2.60 -27.23 13.24
C SER A 398 -2.03 -28.54 13.82
N GLU A 399 -2.86 -29.43 14.36
CA GLU A 399 -2.40 -30.73 14.87
C GLU A 399 -2.01 -31.69 13.73
N PRO A 400 -1.03 -32.60 13.97
CA PRO A 400 -0.56 -33.53 12.95
C PRO A 400 -1.69 -34.37 12.34
N GLY A 401 -1.72 -34.45 11.00
CA GLY A 401 -2.69 -35.27 10.25
C GLY A 401 -4.09 -34.69 10.09
N ILE A 402 -4.54 -33.76 10.95
CA ILE A 402 -5.93 -33.25 10.97
C ILE A 402 -6.27 -32.46 9.69
N LYS A 403 -5.43 -31.49 9.30
CA LYS A 403 -5.66 -30.69 8.09
C LYS A 403 -5.65 -31.53 6.81
N VAL A 404 -4.76 -32.53 6.73
CA VAL A 404 -4.70 -33.47 5.60
C VAL A 404 -5.99 -34.28 5.52
N HIS A 405 -6.55 -34.66 6.68
CA HIS A 405 -7.81 -35.39 6.75
C HIS A 405 -9.00 -34.53 6.31
N LEU A 406 -9.10 -33.28 6.80
CA LEU A 406 -10.11 -32.32 6.33
C LEU A 406 -10.09 -32.20 4.80
N GLN A 407 -8.91 -31.98 4.20
CA GLN A 407 -8.77 -31.84 2.75
C GLN A 407 -9.20 -33.09 1.98
N LYS A 408 -8.90 -34.29 2.51
CA LYS A 408 -9.37 -35.54 1.91
C LYS A 408 -10.89 -35.65 1.95
N THR A 409 -11.50 -35.32 3.08
CA THR A 409 -12.96 -35.32 3.21
C THR A 409 -13.60 -34.28 2.30
N GLU A 410 -13.08 -33.05 2.28
CA GLU A 410 -13.56 -31.98 1.40
C GLU A 410 -13.51 -32.39 -0.07
N ASN A 411 -12.37 -32.91 -0.53
CA ASN A 411 -12.19 -33.38 -1.90
C ASN A 411 -13.19 -34.49 -2.29
N PHE A 412 -13.56 -35.35 -1.35
CA PHE A 412 -14.58 -36.39 -1.58
C PHE A 412 -15.97 -35.79 -1.80
N TYR A 413 -16.38 -34.81 -0.99
CA TYR A 413 -17.69 -34.16 -1.12
C TYR A 413 -17.77 -33.12 -2.24
N MET A 414 -16.63 -32.62 -2.73
CA MET A 414 -16.53 -31.76 -3.92
C MET A 414 -16.61 -32.52 -5.25
N GLN A 415 -16.57 -33.86 -5.24
CA GLN A 415 -16.77 -34.67 -6.45
C GLN A 415 -18.15 -34.42 -7.07
N GLU A 416 -18.30 -34.72 -8.36
CA GLU A 416 -19.56 -34.54 -9.12
C GLU A 416 -20.14 -33.11 -9.05
N GLN A 417 -19.28 -32.09 -9.20
CA GLN A 417 -19.66 -30.67 -9.13
C GLN A 417 -20.32 -30.26 -7.79
N GLY A 418 -19.91 -30.86 -6.68
CA GLY A 418 -20.38 -30.47 -5.35
C GLY A 418 -21.82 -30.87 -5.02
N LYS A 419 -22.45 -31.77 -5.80
CA LYS A 419 -23.80 -32.29 -5.50
C LYS A 419 -23.90 -32.91 -4.11
N HIS A 420 -22.82 -33.54 -3.64
CA HIS A 420 -22.77 -34.15 -2.32
C HIS A 420 -22.50 -33.15 -1.20
N MET A 421 -22.06 -31.92 -1.49
CA MET A 421 -21.85 -30.87 -0.50
C MET A 421 -23.14 -30.46 0.21
N LYS A 422 -24.30 -30.56 -0.48
CA LYS A 422 -25.62 -30.32 0.12
C LYS A 422 -25.88 -31.20 1.36
N LYS A 423 -25.31 -32.41 1.42
CA LYS A 423 -25.44 -33.32 2.59
C LYS A 423 -24.66 -32.84 3.82
N ILE A 424 -23.61 -32.06 3.58
CA ILE A 424 -22.83 -31.42 4.64
C ILE A 424 -23.55 -30.17 5.12
N ASP A 425 -24.01 -29.36 4.17
CA ASP A 425 -24.58 -28.03 4.41
C ASP A 425 -25.96 -28.07 5.05
N VAL A 426 -26.78 -29.09 4.78
CA VAL A 426 -28.15 -29.22 5.31
C VAL A 426 -28.24 -29.14 6.84
N GLU A 427 -27.17 -29.52 7.54
CA GLU A 427 -27.16 -29.49 9.00
C GLU A 427 -26.78 -28.12 9.59
N LEU A 428 -26.14 -27.26 8.79
CA LEU A 428 -25.72 -25.92 9.18
C LEU A 428 -26.90 -24.95 9.02
N PHE A 429 -26.87 -23.81 9.71
CA PHE A 429 -27.84 -22.71 9.56
C PHE A 429 -27.41 -21.72 8.46
N PHE A 430 -26.10 -21.57 8.25
CA PHE A 430 -25.51 -20.88 7.11
C PHE A 430 -24.15 -21.48 6.79
N THR A 431 -23.68 -21.25 5.56
CA THR A 431 -22.35 -21.66 5.09
C THR A 431 -21.52 -20.43 4.79
N ILE A 432 -20.21 -20.54 5.06
CA ILE A 432 -19.22 -19.51 4.75
C ILE A 432 -18.25 -20.07 3.72
N ASP A 433 -18.12 -19.38 2.59
CA ASP A 433 -17.04 -19.61 1.63
C ASP A 433 -16.03 -18.48 1.76
N GLU A 434 -14.91 -18.77 2.45
CA GLU A 434 -13.81 -17.80 2.64
C GLU A 434 -13.15 -17.40 1.33
N LYS A 435 -13.15 -18.25 0.30
CA LYS A 435 -12.48 -17.94 -0.97
C LYS A 435 -13.24 -16.87 -1.74
N ASN A 436 -14.57 -16.92 -1.67
CA ASN A 436 -15.47 -16.02 -2.37
C ASN A 436 -16.08 -14.93 -1.46
N ASN A 437 -15.69 -14.88 -0.18
CA ASN A 437 -16.29 -14.00 0.85
C ASN A 437 -17.83 -13.98 0.81
N SER A 438 -18.42 -15.16 0.62
CA SER A 438 -19.86 -15.32 0.46
C SER A 438 -20.45 -16.08 1.63
N ILE A 439 -21.66 -15.67 2.05
CA ILE A 439 -22.43 -16.34 3.09
C ILE A 439 -23.79 -16.65 2.50
N GLN A 440 -24.24 -17.88 2.71
CA GLN A 440 -25.54 -18.34 2.26
C GLN A 440 -26.31 -18.95 3.43
N LEU A 441 -27.54 -18.48 3.63
CA LEU A 441 -28.47 -19.12 4.55
C LEU A 441 -28.91 -20.47 3.98
N THR A 442 -28.98 -21.48 4.85
CA THR A 442 -29.56 -22.78 4.53
C THR A 442 -31.04 -22.79 4.86
N ASP A 443 -31.75 -23.85 4.48
CA ASP A 443 -33.15 -24.07 4.87
C ASP A 443 -33.36 -23.97 6.40
N LYS A 444 -32.46 -24.58 7.20
CA LYS A 444 -32.53 -24.49 8.67
C LYS A 444 -32.34 -23.06 9.18
N GLY A 445 -31.47 -22.30 8.53
CA GLY A 445 -31.28 -20.88 8.84
C GLY A 445 -32.52 -20.06 8.54
N ILE A 446 -33.12 -20.26 7.35
CA ILE A 446 -34.35 -19.57 6.93
C ILE A 446 -35.47 -19.86 7.92
N ASP A 447 -35.67 -21.12 8.30
CA ASP A 447 -36.72 -21.52 9.25
C ASP A 447 -36.53 -20.83 10.61
N LEU A 448 -35.29 -20.75 11.09
CA LEU A 448 -34.96 -20.10 12.36
C LEU A 448 -35.11 -18.56 12.31
N VAL A 449 -34.78 -17.92 11.17
CA VAL A 449 -34.99 -16.49 10.94
C VAL A 449 -36.48 -16.16 10.86
N SER A 450 -37.27 -17.02 10.21
CA SER A 450 -38.70 -16.84 9.96
C SER A 450 -39.52 -16.94 11.25
N GLY A 451 -39.16 -17.85 12.15
CA GLY A 451 -39.87 -18.00 13.43
C GLY A 451 -41.34 -18.34 13.22
N ASN A 452 -42.25 -17.41 13.58
CA ASN A 452 -43.70 -17.55 13.41
C ASN A 452 -44.24 -16.88 12.13
N GLU A 453 -43.38 -16.21 11.35
CA GLU A 453 -43.76 -15.58 10.08
C GLU A 453 -43.70 -16.60 8.93
N GLU A 454 -44.36 -16.27 7.81
CA GLU A 454 -44.36 -17.12 6.63
C GLU A 454 -42.96 -17.23 6.03
N ARG A 455 -42.55 -18.47 5.72
CA ARG A 455 -41.24 -18.80 5.12
C ARG A 455 -40.99 -18.03 3.81
N ASP A 456 -42.06 -17.78 3.05
CA ASP A 456 -42.06 -17.06 1.77
C ASP A 456 -41.73 -15.56 1.91
N PHE A 457 -41.70 -15.05 3.14
CA PHE A 457 -41.27 -13.69 3.45
C PHE A 457 -39.73 -13.51 3.37
N PHE A 458 -38.98 -14.61 3.44
CA PHE A 458 -37.50 -14.65 3.42
C PHE A 458 -36.93 -15.37 2.19
N ILE A 459 -37.78 -15.81 1.27
CA ILE A 459 -37.40 -16.47 0.02
C ILE A 459 -37.69 -15.52 -1.14
N MET A 460 -36.75 -15.41 -2.07
CA MET A 460 -36.91 -14.59 -3.26
C MET A 460 -37.86 -15.30 -4.26
N PRO A 461 -38.98 -14.68 -4.66
CA PRO A 461 -39.87 -15.25 -5.67
C PRO A 461 -39.29 -15.05 -7.08
N ASP A 462 -39.64 -15.95 -8.00
CA ASP A 462 -39.32 -15.79 -9.43
C ASP A 462 -40.27 -14.78 -10.07
N ILE A 463 -39.82 -13.52 -10.17
CA ILE A 463 -40.61 -12.45 -10.78
C ILE A 463 -41.05 -12.80 -12.20
N GLY A 464 -40.17 -13.43 -13.00
CA GLY A 464 -40.48 -13.75 -14.39
C GLY A 464 -41.63 -14.74 -14.50
N ALA A 465 -41.63 -15.76 -13.65
CA ALA A 465 -42.70 -16.73 -13.56
C ALA A 465 -44.01 -16.12 -13.04
N GLU A 466 -43.95 -15.26 -12.03
CA GLU A 466 -45.15 -14.61 -11.45
C GLU A 466 -45.75 -13.54 -12.38
N ILE A 467 -44.93 -12.74 -13.06
CA ILE A 467 -45.38 -11.80 -14.10
C ILE A 467 -46.02 -12.56 -15.26
N ALA A 468 -45.41 -13.65 -15.72
CA ALA A 468 -45.98 -14.48 -16.78
C ALA A 468 -47.31 -15.12 -16.36
N LYS A 469 -47.48 -15.52 -15.09
CA LYS A 469 -48.77 -15.98 -14.56
C LYS A 469 -49.80 -14.87 -14.58
N LEU A 470 -49.44 -13.66 -14.13
CA LEU A 470 -50.31 -12.49 -14.11
C LEU A 470 -50.78 -12.09 -15.52
N GLU A 471 -49.88 -12.10 -16.51
CA GLU A 471 -50.20 -11.81 -17.92
C GLU A 471 -51.11 -12.86 -18.58
N ASN A 472 -51.09 -14.11 -18.09
CA ASN A 472 -51.97 -15.18 -18.55
C ASN A 472 -53.37 -15.14 -17.91
N THR A 473 -53.57 -14.27 -16.91
CA THR A 473 -54.88 -13.99 -16.32
C THR A 473 -55.57 -12.92 -17.17
N ASN A 474 -56.80 -13.16 -17.67
CA ASN A 474 -57.59 -12.17 -18.42
C ASN A 474 -58.10 -11.01 -17.53
N LEU A 475 -57.17 -10.24 -16.96
CA LEU A 475 -57.43 -9.04 -16.18
C LEU A 475 -57.53 -7.82 -17.12
N ASP A 476 -58.22 -6.78 -16.68
CA ASP A 476 -58.23 -5.49 -17.37
C ASP A 476 -56.84 -4.82 -17.31
N GLN A 477 -56.53 -3.96 -18.29
CA GLN A 477 -55.18 -3.38 -18.42
C GLN A 477 -54.78 -2.52 -17.21
N GLU A 478 -55.75 -1.90 -16.54
CA GLU A 478 -55.51 -1.02 -15.38
C GLU A 478 -55.15 -1.86 -14.14
N THR A 479 -55.93 -2.89 -13.82
CA THR A 479 -55.60 -3.80 -12.69
C THR A 479 -54.35 -4.65 -12.94
N LEU A 480 -54.05 -4.99 -14.19
CA LEU A 480 -52.81 -5.72 -14.53
C LEU A 480 -51.57 -4.88 -14.22
N ILE A 481 -51.59 -3.58 -14.52
CA ILE A 481 -50.48 -2.66 -14.22
C ILE A 481 -50.34 -2.50 -12.71
N GLU A 482 -51.45 -2.28 -11.99
CA GLU A 482 -51.41 -2.16 -10.52
C GLU A 482 -50.85 -3.42 -9.83
N GLN A 483 -51.25 -4.62 -10.28
CA GLN A 483 -50.74 -5.88 -9.71
C GLN A 483 -49.26 -6.13 -10.06
N LYS A 484 -48.83 -5.74 -11.27
CA LYS A 484 -47.41 -5.78 -11.64
C LYS A 484 -46.58 -4.83 -10.78
N ASP A 485 -47.04 -3.60 -10.59
CA ASP A 485 -46.36 -2.61 -9.75
C ASP A 485 -46.30 -3.07 -8.29
N ALA A 486 -47.39 -3.66 -7.77
CA ALA A 486 -47.41 -4.26 -6.43
C ALA A 486 -46.42 -5.42 -6.28
N LEU A 487 -46.31 -6.29 -7.29
CA LEU A 487 -45.38 -7.42 -7.28
C LEU A 487 -43.91 -6.96 -7.39
N ILE A 488 -43.62 -5.95 -8.22
CA ILE A 488 -42.29 -5.34 -8.31
C ILE A 488 -41.91 -4.69 -6.98
N ARG A 489 -42.86 -4.01 -6.33
CA ARG A 489 -42.65 -3.41 -5.01
C ARG A 489 -42.38 -4.46 -3.93
N ASP A 490 -43.17 -5.52 -3.86
CA ASP A 490 -42.96 -6.63 -2.91
C ASP A 490 -41.60 -7.30 -3.13
N TYR A 491 -41.24 -7.55 -4.40
CA TYR A 491 -39.91 -8.07 -4.74
C TYR A 491 -38.79 -7.13 -4.29
N SER A 492 -38.90 -5.83 -4.55
CA SER A 492 -37.89 -4.85 -4.15
C SER A 492 -37.67 -4.86 -2.63
N ILE A 493 -38.76 -4.89 -1.85
CA ILE A 493 -38.70 -4.95 -0.38
C ILE A 493 -38.05 -6.26 0.08
N LYS A 494 -38.45 -7.40 -0.48
CA LYS A 494 -37.87 -8.71 -0.15
C LYS A 494 -36.38 -8.79 -0.51
N SER A 495 -36.00 -8.26 -1.67
CA SER A 495 -34.61 -8.20 -2.12
C SER A 495 -33.74 -7.38 -1.15
N GLU A 496 -34.21 -6.20 -0.76
CA GLU A 496 -33.51 -5.32 0.20
C GLU A 496 -33.38 -5.96 1.59
N ARG A 497 -34.40 -6.70 2.03
CA ARG A 497 -34.34 -7.47 3.28
C ARG A 497 -33.32 -8.61 3.22
N ILE A 498 -33.35 -9.43 2.18
CA ILE A 498 -32.40 -10.54 1.99
C ILE A 498 -30.96 -9.98 1.95
N HIS A 499 -30.78 -8.84 1.27
CA HIS A 499 -29.53 -8.11 1.28
C HIS A 499 -29.08 -7.73 2.69
N SER A 500 -29.97 -7.10 3.46
CA SER A 500 -29.71 -6.70 4.85
C SER A 500 -29.36 -7.89 5.76
N ILE A 501 -30.04 -9.02 5.58
CA ILE A 501 -29.75 -10.28 6.29
C ILE A 501 -28.34 -10.77 5.97
N ASN A 502 -27.96 -10.82 4.70
CA ASN A 502 -26.63 -11.24 4.27
C ASN A 502 -25.54 -10.32 4.82
N GLN A 503 -25.76 -9.00 4.81
CA GLN A 503 -24.81 -8.04 5.38
C GLN A 503 -24.66 -8.18 6.90
N LEU A 504 -25.76 -8.41 7.64
CA LEU A 504 -25.70 -8.72 9.07
C LEU A 504 -24.94 -10.01 9.35
N LEU A 505 -25.22 -11.10 8.61
CA LEU A 505 -24.49 -12.36 8.78
C LEU A 505 -22.99 -12.17 8.51
N LYS A 506 -22.62 -11.42 7.48
CA LYS A 506 -21.22 -11.05 7.20
C LYS A 506 -20.62 -10.28 8.36
N ALA A 507 -21.29 -9.24 8.84
CA ALA A 507 -20.85 -8.44 9.98
C ALA A 507 -20.62 -9.30 11.25
N TYR A 508 -21.47 -10.30 11.53
CA TYR A 508 -21.34 -11.16 12.72
C TYR A 508 -20.26 -12.25 12.62
N THR A 509 -19.87 -12.66 11.42
CA THR A 509 -19.07 -13.87 11.22
C THR A 509 -17.71 -13.64 10.57
N LEU A 510 -17.59 -12.62 9.71
CA LEU A 510 -16.37 -12.32 8.97
C LEU A 510 -15.61 -11.11 9.53
N PHE A 511 -16.29 -10.19 10.22
CA PHE A 511 -15.74 -8.95 10.76
C PHE A 511 -15.70 -8.97 12.29
N GLU A 512 -14.52 -8.99 12.86
CA GLU A 512 -14.24 -8.94 14.28
C GLU A 512 -13.85 -7.51 14.71
N LYS A 513 -14.33 -7.14 15.90
CA LYS A 513 -13.95 -5.88 16.55
C LYS A 513 -12.49 -5.95 16.97
N GLU A 514 -11.78 -4.85 16.85
CA GLU A 514 -10.32 -4.70 17.07
C GLU A 514 -9.43 -5.36 16.02
N VAL A 515 -10.00 -6.01 15.00
CA VAL A 515 -9.24 -6.62 13.89
C VAL A 515 -9.55 -5.87 12.59
N GLU A 516 -10.77 -6.01 12.06
CA GLU A 516 -11.16 -5.33 10.83
C GLU A 516 -11.71 -3.92 11.08
N TYR A 517 -12.24 -3.63 12.29
CA TYR A 517 -12.74 -2.31 12.66
C TYR A 517 -12.68 -2.07 14.17
N VAL A 518 -12.73 -0.80 14.57
CA VAL A 518 -12.84 -0.36 15.97
C VAL A 518 -14.06 0.55 16.15
N VAL A 519 -14.57 0.66 17.38
CA VAL A 519 -15.65 1.60 17.72
C VAL A 519 -15.06 2.75 18.53
N MET A 520 -15.08 3.95 17.98
CA MET A 520 -14.57 5.17 18.61
C MET A 520 -15.56 6.30 18.42
N ASP A 521 -15.77 7.11 19.47
CA ASP A 521 -16.71 8.25 19.46
C ASP A 521 -18.13 7.87 18.99
N SER A 522 -18.59 6.67 19.37
CA SER A 522 -19.87 6.10 18.90
C SER A 522 -19.96 6.03 17.37
N LYS A 523 -18.86 5.69 16.70
CA LYS A 523 -18.78 5.43 15.25
C LYS A 523 -17.91 4.22 14.97
N VAL A 524 -18.26 3.48 13.92
CA VAL A 524 -17.43 2.39 13.39
C VAL A 524 -16.32 3.00 12.54
N LYS A 525 -15.08 2.59 12.78
CA LYS A 525 -13.89 3.04 12.07
C LYS A 525 -13.15 1.83 11.52
N ILE A 526 -12.87 1.81 10.21
CA ILE A 526 -12.18 0.69 9.56
C ILE A 526 -10.72 0.69 9.98
N VAL A 527 -10.18 -0.50 10.25
CA VAL A 527 -8.75 -0.73 10.46
C VAL A 527 -8.17 -1.36 9.20
N ASP A 528 -7.08 -0.80 8.70
CA ASP A 528 -6.29 -1.41 7.64
C ASP A 528 -5.62 -2.69 8.17
N GLU A 529 -5.99 -3.84 7.62
CA GLU A 529 -5.46 -5.16 8.01
C GLU A 529 -3.93 -5.23 7.90
N SER A 530 -3.34 -4.53 6.93
CA SER A 530 -1.91 -4.57 6.66
C SER A 530 -1.11 -3.60 7.51
N THR A 531 -1.73 -2.62 8.15
CA THR A 531 -0.98 -1.58 8.89
C THR A 531 -1.48 -1.34 10.30
N GLY A 532 -2.67 -1.84 10.66
CA GLY A 532 -3.35 -1.55 11.93
C GLY A 532 -3.83 -0.10 12.04
N ARG A 533 -3.80 0.69 10.95
CA ARG A 533 -4.18 2.10 10.94
C ARG A 533 -5.69 2.26 10.87
N ILE A 534 -6.19 3.26 11.57
CA ILE A 534 -7.58 3.70 11.41
C ILE A 534 -7.69 4.48 10.11
N LEU A 535 -8.54 4.02 9.20
CA LEU A 535 -8.81 4.67 7.92
C LEU A 535 -9.97 5.67 8.08
N ASP A 536 -9.63 6.89 8.47
CA ASP A 536 -10.63 7.95 8.66
C ASP A 536 -11.34 8.31 7.35
N GLY A 537 -12.67 8.50 7.44
CA GLY A 537 -13.52 8.83 6.30
C GLY A 537 -13.88 7.65 5.39
N ARG A 538 -13.32 6.45 5.62
CA ARG A 538 -13.69 5.24 4.85
C ARG A 538 -14.87 4.52 5.50
N ARG A 539 -15.75 3.96 4.65
CA ARG A 539 -16.86 3.07 5.04
C ARG A 539 -16.85 1.80 4.19
N TYR A 540 -17.40 0.72 4.73
CA TYR A 540 -17.65 -0.48 3.93
C TYR A 540 -18.83 -0.24 2.98
N SER A 541 -18.71 -0.72 1.75
CA SER A 541 -19.73 -0.54 0.73
C SER A 541 -20.97 -1.43 0.96
N ASP A 542 -22.02 -1.18 0.18
CA ASP A 542 -23.11 -2.14 -0.04
C ASP A 542 -23.91 -2.50 1.24
N GLY A 543 -24.05 -1.55 2.16
CA GLY A 543 -24.82 -1.73 3.41
C GLY A 543 -24.06 -2.47 4.52
N LEU A 544 -22.83 -2.93 4.27
CA LEU A 544 -22.04 -3.66 5.27
C LEU A 544 -21.64 -2.78 6.46
N HIS A 545 -21.32 -1.51 6.22
CA HIS A 545 -20.93 -0.59 7.30
C HIS A 545 -22.10 -0.37 8.26
N GLN A 546 -23.29 -0.16 7.71
CA GLN A 546 -24.55 -0.03 8.44
C GLN A 546 -24.87 -1.30 9.23
N ALA A 547 -24.62 -2.47 8.66
CA ALA A 547 -24.79 -3.74 9.36
C ALA A 547 -23.84 -3.88 10.56
N ILE A 548 -22.59 -3.40 10.45
CA ILE A 548 -21.62 -3.38 11.55
C ILE A 548 -22.01 -2.33 12.61
N GLU A 549 -22.46 -1.15 12.20
CA GLU A 549 -22.99 -0.12 13.12
C GLU A 549 -24.18 -0.68 13.92
N ALA A 550 -25.12 -1.34 13.24
CA ALA A 550 -26.26 -2.00 13.88
C ALA A 550 -25.81 -3.13 14.83
N LYS A 551 -24.86 -3.97 14.41
CA LYS A 551 -24.27 -5.03 15.24
C LYS A 551 -23.71 -4.47 16.55
N GLU A 552 -22.99 -3.37 16.50
CA GLU A 552 -22.32 -2.76 17.66
C GLU A 552 -23.18 -1.77 18.45
N ASP A 553 -24.49 -1.68 18.14
CA ASP A 553 -25.45 -0.75 18.77
C ASP A 553 -25.04 0.72 18.63
N VAL A 554 -24.44 1.05 17.49
CA VAL A 554 -24.05 2.40 17.10
C VAL A 554 -25.14 3.03 16.23
N ASN A 555 -25.21 4.37 16.20
CA ASN A 555 -26.15 5.08 15.33
C ASN A 555 -25.86 4.73 13.86
N VAL A 556 -26.85 4.14 13.18
CA VAL A 556 -26.73 3.72 11.78
C VAL A 556 -26.78 4.96 10.90
N GLU A 557 -25.69 5.24 10.18
CA GLU A 557 -25.63 6.39 9.29
C GLU A 557 -26.25 6.06 7.92
N ALA A 558 -26.98 7.02 7.33
CA ALA A 558 -27.68 6.84 6.06
C ALA A 558 -26.78 6.23 4.96
N ALA A 559 -27.37 5.38 4.12
CA ALA A 559 -26.69 4.81 2.97
C ALA A 559 -26.08 5.91 2.07
N THR A 560 -24.87 5.67 1.57
CA THR A 560 -24.14 6.62 0.73
C THR A 560 -24.09 6.12 -0.71
N GLN A 561 -24.27 7.02 -1.67
CA GLN A 561 -24.10 6.75 -3.10
C GLN A 561 -22.77 7.33 -3.58
N THR A 562 -22.07 6.58 -4.42
CA THR A 562 -20.85 7.03 -5.11
C THR A 562 -21.18 8.11 -6.15
N TYR A 563 -20.56 9.28 -6.05
CA TYR A 563 -20.64 10.36 -7.04
C TYR A 563 -19.52 10.30 -8.07
N ALA A 564 -18.29 10.03 -7.63
CA ALA A 564 -17.12 10.02 -8.49
C ALA A 564 -16.14 8.94 -8.02
N THR A 565 -15.47 8.29 -8.97
CA THR A 565 -14.49 7.24 -8.69
C THR A 565 -13.33 7.32 -9.67
N VAL A 566 -12.11 7.05 -9.19
CA VAL A 566 -10.93 6.85 -10.04
C VAL A 566 -9.99 5.86 -9.37
N THR A 567 -9.45 4.92 -10.14
CA THR A 567 -8.34 4.07 -9.68
C THR A 567 -7.05 4.86 -9.72
N LEU A 568 -6.12 4.67 -8.78
CA LEU A 568 -4.79 5.29 -8.84
C LEU A 568 -4.06 4.96 -10.15
N GLN A 569 -4.25 3.75 -10.69
CA GLN A 569 -3.74 3.33 -12.00
C GLN A 569 -4.12 4.33 -13.10
N ASN A 570 -5.42 4.49 -13.34
CA ASN A 570 -5.93 5.44 -14.34
C ASN A 570 -5.52 6.88 -14.04
N TYR A 571 -5.50 7.30 -12.77
CA TYR A 571 -5.10 8.66 -12.42
C TYR A 571 -3.66 8.96 -12.85
N PHE A 572 -2.71 8.09 -12.50
CA PHE A 572 -1.30 8.30 -12.82
C PHE A 572 -0.98 8.14 -14.31
N ARG A 573 -1.77 7.36 -15.05
CA ARG A 573 -1.65 7.26 -16.52
C ARG A 573 -2.02 8.55 -17.27
N MET A 574 -2.67 9.51 -16.62
CA MET A 574 -3.00 10.81 -17.25
C MET A 574 -1.80 11.76 -17.32
N TYR A 575 -0.72 11.49 -16.57
CA TYR A 575 0.48 12.33 -16.63
C TYR A 575 1.19 12.14 -17.97
N HIS A 576 1.62 13.26 -18.58
CA HIS A 576 2.51 13.22 -19.76
C HIS A 576 3.76 12.38 -19.48
N LYS A 577 4.37 12.57 -18.30
CA LYS A 577 5.50 11.77 -17.85
C LYS A 577 5.36 11.34 -16.40
N LEU A 578 5.49 10.04 -16.18
CA LEU A 578 5.45 9.40 -14.87
C LEU A 578 6.80 8.73 -14.60
N SER A 579 7.28 8.83 -13.37
CA SER A 579 8.48 8.11 -12.92
C SER A 579 8.33 7.71 -11.46
N GLY A 580 9.19 6.81 -10.98
CA GLY A 580 9.11 6.35 -9.61
C GLY A 580 10.44 5.89 -9.04
N MET A 581 10.56 5.90 -7.72
CA MET A 581 11.74 5.39 -7.03
C MET A 581 11.32 4.48 -5.89
N THR A 582 12.07 3.41 -5.68
CA THR A 582 11.86 2.49 -4.54
C THR A 582 13.11 1.65 -4.31
N GLY A 583 13.18 0.95 -3.19
CA GLY A 583 14.24 -0.04 -2.94
C GLY A 583 13.95 -1.43 -3.49
N THR A 584 12.73 -1.68 -3.98
CA THR A 584 12.26 -3.05 -4.28
C THR A 584 11.20 -3.08 -5.39
N ALA A 585 11.54 -2.73 -6.64
CA ALA A 585 10.62 -2.73 -7.78
C ALA A 585 10.78 -3.93 -8.72
N GLU A 586 11.95 -4.59 -8.74
CA GLU A 586 12.30 -5.65 -9.69
C GLU A 586 11.31 -6.82 -9.67
N THR A 587 10.71 -7.10 -8.50
CA THR A 587 9.71 -8.17 -8.36
C THR A 587 8.43 -7.86 -9.13
N GLU A 588 8.03 -6.59 -9.21
CA GLU A 588 6.80 -6.12 -9.86
C GLU A 588 7.07 -5.48 -11.24
N ALA A 589 8.28 -5.63 -11.78
CA ALA A 589 8.68 -4.98 -13.03
C ALA A 589 7.74 -5.27 -14.21
N LYS A 590 7.15 -6.47 -14.25
CA LYS A 590 6.16 -6.82 -15.27
C LYS A 590 4.86 -6.02 -15.08
N GLU A 591 4.36 -5.91 -13.86
CA GLU A 591 3.12 -5.17 -13.57
C GLU A 591 3.28 -3.68 -13.84
N PHE A 592 4.44 -3.10 -13.49
CA PHE A 592 4.75 -1.71 -13.83
C PHE A 592 4.73 -1.44 -15.34
N TRP A 593 5.30 -2.35 -16.13
CA TRP A 593 5.27 -2.24 -17.59
C TRP A 593 3.84 -2.42 -18.13
N ASP A 594 3.16 -3.50 -17.77
CA ASP A 594 1.85 -3.85 -18.33
C ASP A 594 0.76 -2.80 -18.02
N ILE A 595 0.88 -2.05 -16.91
CA ILE A 595 -0.12 -1.06 -16.47
C ILE A 595 0.29 0.38 -16.82
N TYR A 596 1.55 0.73 -16.59
CA TYR A 596 2.03 2.12 -16.65
C TYR A 596 3.08 2.36 -17.72
N GLU A 597 3.53 1.33 -18.44
CA GLU A 597 4.64 1.38 -19.38
C GLU A 597 5.95 1.90 -18.74
N LEU A 598 6.15 1.61 -17.44
CA LEU A 598 7.34 2.00 -16.68
C LEU A 598 8.34 0.85 -16.62
N ASP A 599 9.54 1.03 -17.19
CA ASP A 599 10.62 0.05 -17.01
C ASP A 599 11.28 0.21 -15.63
N VAL A 600 11.73 -0.91 -15.05
CA VAL A 600 12.45 -0.93 -13.77
C VAL A 600 13.94 -1.09 -14.03
N VAL A 601 14.71 -0.08 -13.61
CA VAL A 601 16.16 -0.03 -13.72
C VAL A 601 16.79 -0.19 -12.34
N VAL A 602 17.57 -1.27 -12.17
CA VAL A 602 18.31 -1.52 -10.92
C VAL A 602 19.59 -0.70 -10.92
N VAL A 603 19.60 0.37 -10.12
CA VAL A 603 20.76 1.25 -9.96
C VAL A 603 21.78 0.57 -9.04
N PRO A 604 23.08 0.54 -9.39
CA PRO A 604 24.10 -0.04 -8.52
C PRO A 604 24.22 0.74 -7.21
N THR A 605 24.64 0.05 -6.15
CA THR A 605 24.93 0.69 -4.85
C THR A 605 26.23 1.46 -4.90
N ASN A 606 26.30 2.60 -4.21
CA ASN A 606 27.53 3.39 -4.10
C ASN A 606 28.68 2.59 -3.46
N LYS A 607 28.35 1.77 -2.46
CA LYS A 607 29.26 0.87 -1.76
C LYS A 607 28.70 -0.55 -1.71
N PRO A 608 29.54 -1.59 -1.85
CA PRO A 608 29.08 -2.98 -1.79
C PRO A 608 28.38 -3.31 -0.47
N VAL A 609 27.25 -4.01 -0.56
CA VAL A 609 26.51 -4.49 0.62
C VAL A 609 27.27 -5.65 1.27
N ILE A 610 27.65 -5.48 2.54
CA ILE A 610 28.35 -6.50 3.34
C ILE A 610 27.48 -7.10 4.46
N ARG A 611 26.18 -6.80 4.45
CA ARG A 611 25.19 -7.33 5.41
C ARG A 611 25.14 -8.86 5.32
N LYS A 612 25.06 -9.53 6.46
CA LYS A 612 24.87 -10.98 6.56
C LYS A 612 23.38 -11.33 6.66
N ASP A 613 22.80 -11.83 5.58
CA ASP A 613 21.44 -12.34 5.56
C ASP A 613 21.46 -13.84 5.93
N GLU A 614 21.00 -14.15 7.13
CA GLU A 614 21.02 -15.48 7.73
C GLU A 614 19.78 -16.31 7.33
N ASP A 615 19.92 -17.64 7.38
CA ASP A 615 18.80 -18.55 7.15
C ASP A 615 17.71 -18.42 8.24
N ASP A 616 16.47 -18.70 7.84
CA ASP A 616 15.30 -18.64 8.72
C ASP A 616 15.37 -19.70 9.82
N TRP A 617 14.94 -19.32 11.03
CA TRP A 617 14.70 -20.24 12.13
C TRP A 617 13.23 -20.60 12.18
N VAL A 618 12.91 -21.88 11.94
CA VAL A 618 11.53 -22.36 11.91
C VAL A 618 11.20 -23.16 13.16
N PHE A 619 10.09 -22.81 13.79
CA PHE A 619 9.59 -23.35 15.06
C PHE A 619 8.24 -24.04 14.87
N LYS A 620 7.91 -24.98 15.77
CA LYS A 620 6.63 -25.68 15.73
C LYS A 620 5.49 -24.78 16.19
N THR A 621 5.71 -24.02 17.27
CA THR A 621 4.68 -23.17 17.88
C THR A 621 5.10 -21.70 17.92
N ALA A 622 4.12 -20.79 17.95
CA ALA A 622 4.37 -19.36 18.08
C ALA A 622 5.02 -19.01 19.42
N ARG A 623 4.71 -19.76 20.49
CA ARG A 623 5.30 -19.56 21.81
C ARG A 623 6.82 -19.79 21.82
N GLU A 624 7.29 -20.86 21.18
CA GLU A 624 8.73 -21.14 21.03
C GLU A 624 9.43 -20.06 20.22
N LYS A 625 8.81 -19.66 19.10
CA LYS A 625 9.28 -18.58 18.22
C LYS A 625 9.52 -17.29 19.00
N TYR A 626 8.52 -16.80 19.72
CA TYR A 626 8.64 -15.53 20.45
C TYR A 626 9.65 -15.59 21.61
N ASN A 627 9.75 -16.72 22.30
CA ASN A 627 10.80 -16.92 23.30
C ASN A 627 12.19 -16.85 22.66
N ALA A 628 12.41 -17.52 21.53
CA ALA A 628 13.68 -17.49 20.81
C ALA A 628 14.02 -16.09 20.30
N VAL A 629 13.03 -15.33 19.81
CA VAL A 629 13.20 -13.91 19.43
C VAL A 629 13.72 -13.11 20.62
N THR A 630 13.10 -13.22 21.80
CA THR A 630 13.55 -12.45 22.98
C THR A 630 14.95 -12.80 23.45
N LEU A 631 15.36 -14.07 23.34
CA LEU A 631 16.72 -14.51 23.69
C LEU A 631 17.77 -13.99 22.70
N GLU A 632 17.44 -13.97 21.40
CA GLU A 632 18.36 -13.41 20.40
C GLU A 632 18.50 -11.89 20.57
N VAL A 633 17.40 -11.18 20.86
CA VAL A 633 17.42 -9.74 21.18
C VAL A 633 18.35 -9.47 22.38
N GLU A 634 18.19 -10.21 23.48
CA GLU A 634 19.03 -10.10 24.68
C GLU A 634 20.52 -10.26 24.36
N LYS A 635 20.87 -11.33 23.65
CA LYS A 635 22.25 -11.62 23.22
C LYS A 635 22.86 -10.52 22.35
N LEU A 636 22.09 -9.92 21.44
CA LEU A 636 22.56 -8.86 20.55
C LEU A 636 22.82 -7.55 21.31
N ILE A 637 21.95 -7.23 22.28
CA ILE A 637 22.10 -6.04 23.13
C ILE A 637 23.30 -6.19 24.06
N GLU A 638 23.51 -7.38 24.63
CA GLU A 638 24.71 -7.68 25.44
C GLU A 638 26.01 -7.48 24.63
N ALA A 639 25.96 -7.72 23.32
CA ALA A 639 27.05 -7.42 22.38
C ALA A 639 27.12 -5.93 21.96
N GLY A 640 26.28 -5.07 22.52
CA GLY A 640 26.23 -3.63 22.23
C GLY A 640 25.56 -3.26 20.91
N ARG A 641 24.89 -4.21 20.24
CA ARG A 641 24.29 -3.98 18.91
C ARG A 641 22.87 -3.42 19.05
N PRO A 642 22.47 -2.46 18.19
CA PRO A 642 21.07 -2.09 18.04
C PRO A 642 20.29 -3.19 17.33
N VAL A 643 19.01 -3.33 17.70
CA VAL A 643 18.11 -4.35 17.15
C VAL A 643 16.80 -3.71 16.68
N LEU A 644 16.43 -3.99 15.44
CA LEU A 644 15.10 -3.70 14.89
C LEU A 644 14.32 -5.00 14.73
N VAL A 645 13.21 -5.11 15.44
CA VAL A 645 12.30 -6.26 15.41
C VAL A 645 11.09 -5.90 14.56
N GLY A 646 10.91 -6.53 13.39
CA GLY A 646 9.76 -6.34 12.52
C GLY A 646 8.66 -7.37 12.80
N THR A 647 7.45 -6.90 13.09
CA THR A 647 6.25 -7.72 13.30
C THR A 647 5.23 -7.49 12.20
N THR A 648 4.23 -8.36 12.05
CA THR A 648 3.15 -8.25 11.06
C THR A 648 1.90 -7.56 11.60
N THR A 649 1.70 -7.55 12.92
CA THR A 649 0.53 -6.92 13.57
C THR A 649 0.92 -6.15 14.83
N VAL A 650 0.04 -5.23 15.22
CA VAL A 650 0.17 -4.46 16.47
C VAL A 650 0.09 -5.39 17.69
N GLU A 651 -0.77 -6.40 17.65
CA GLU A 651 -0.91 -7.37 18.73
C GLU A 651 0.39 -8.12 19.02
N ILE A 652 1.12 -8.52 17.97
CA ILE A 652 2.42 -9.19 18.09
C ILE A 652 3.47 -8.22 18.65
N SER A 653 3.44 -6.96 18.21
CA SER A 653 4.30 -5.91 18.76
C SER A 653 4.07 -5.71 20.26
N GLU A 654 2.82 -5.65 20.72
CA GLU A 654 2.46 -5.53 22.14
C GLU A 654 2.80 -6.78 22.95
N LEU A 655 2.65 -7.97 22.37
CA LEU A 655 3.09 -9.21 22.99
C LEU A 655 4.60 -9.21 23.24
N LEU A 656 5.39 -8.91 22.21
CA LEU A 656 6.85 -8.87 22.31
C LEU A 656 7.32 -7.76 23.24
N SER A 657 6.68 -6.60 23.20
CA SER A 657 6.90 -5.49 24.13
C SER A 657 6.80 -6.00 25.59
N ARG A 658 5.68 -6.63 25.96
CA ARG A 658 5.50 -7.21 27.31
C ARG A 658 6.57 -8.25 27.66
N MET A 659 6.96 -9.10 26.71
CA MET A 659 7.99 -10.11 26.94
C MET A 659 9.37 -9.49 27.19
N LEU A 660 9.74 -8.45 26.45
CA LEU A 660 10.98 -7.71 26.66
C LEU A 660 10.95 -6.91 27.97
N GLN A 661 9.79 -6.35 28.36
CA GLN A 661 9.62 -5.69 29.66
C GLN A 661 9.86 -6.66 30.82
N MET A 662 9.34 -7.90 30.75
CA MET A 662 9.58 -8.93 31.76
C MET A 662 11.08 -9.29 31.92
N LYS A 663 11.87 -9.11 30.86
CA LYS A 663 13.34 -9.28 30.86
C LYS A 663 14.11 -8.00 31.21
N ASN A 664 13.42 -6.91 31.58
CA ASN A 664 14.00 -5.59 31.83
C ASN A 664 14.77 -4.98 30.64
N ILE A 665 14.39 -5.35 29.41
CA ILE A 665 14.98 -4.80 28.19
C ILE A 665 14.21 -3.55 27.79
N LYS A 666 14.90 -2.40 27.77
CA LYS A 666 14.32 -1.14 27.29
C LYS A 666 14.13 -1.20 25.78
N HIS A 667 12.94 -0.83 25.31
CA HIS A 667 12.60 -0.82 23.89
C HIS A 667 11.57 0.26 23.57
N GLN A 668 11.43 0.57 22.27
CA GLN A 668 10.41 1.44 21.71
C GLN A 668 9.53 0.66 20.73
N VAL A 669 8.26 1.05 20.61
CA VAL A 669 7.30 0.39 19.71
C VAL A 669 6.76 1.39 18.69
N LEU A 670 6.79 1.02 17.41
CA LEU A 670 6.28 1.79 16.28
C LEU A 670 5.03 1.09 15.72
N ASN A 671 3.87 1.74 15.88
CA ASN A 671 2.56 1.19 15.50
C ASN A 671 1.91 1.95 14.33
N ALA A 672 2.69 2.67 13.54
CA ALA A 672 2.26 3.42 12.35
C ALA A 672 1.13 4.45 12.59
N LYS A 673 0.97 4.95 13.83
CA LYS A 673 -0.09 5.87 14.26
C LYS A 673 0.35 7.33 14.34
N TYR A 674 1.62 7.59 14.68
CA TYR A 674 2.12 8.95 14.90
C TYR A 674 3.44 9.16 14.15
N HIS A 675 3.38 9.48 12.86
CA HIS A 675 4.55 9.52 11.97
C HIS A 675 5.70 10.41 12.45
N GLN A 676 5.40 11.57 13.04
CA GLN A 676 6.44 12.46 13.59
C GLN A 676 7.18 11.83 14.77
N LYS A 677 6.47 11.29 15.76
CA LYS A 677 7.07 10.58 16.91
C LYS A 677 7.82 9.33 16.47
N GLU A 678 7.30 8.63 15.46
CA GLU A 678 7.97 7.47 14.88
C GLU A 678 9.30 7.85 14.23
N ALA A 679 9.35 8.97 13.49
CA ALA A 679 10.59 9.45 12.90
C ALA A 679 11.65 9.77 13.97
N GLU A 680 11.26 10.36 15.10
CA GLU A 680 12.15 10.62 16.24
C GLU A 680 12.67 9.31 16.87
N ILE A 681 11.82 8.30 17.03
CA ILE A 681 12.23 6.99 17.55
C ILE A 681 13.20 6.32 16.57
N VAL A 682 12.89 6.33 15.26
CA VAL A 682 13.73 5.71 14.21
C VAL A 682 15.09 6.37 14.12
N ALA A 683 15.17 7.70 14.25
CA ALA A 683 16.44 8.43 14.26
C ALA A 683 17.39 7.97 15.38
N ASN A 684 16.83 7.52 16.52
CA ASN A 684 17.57 7.02 17.67
C ASN A 684 17.74 5.48 17.68
N ALA A 685 17.11 4.77 16.74
CA ALA A 685 17.12 3.30 16.70
C ALA A 685 18.50 2.68 16.40
N GLY A 686 19.42 3.47 15.84
CA GLY A 686 20.78 3.03 15.50
C GLY A 686 21.81 3.20 16.61
N LEU A 687 21.42 3.63 17.81
CA LEU A 687 22.32 3.80 18.97
C LEU A 687 22.64 2.45 19.63
N ALA A 688 23.81 2.34 20.26
CA ALA A 688 24.23 1.10 20.91
C ALA A 688 23.22 0.61 21.96
N GLY A 689 22.85 -0.67 21.89
CA GLY A 689 21.86 -1.31 22.77
C GLY A 689 20.41 -0.83 22.59
N ALA A 690 20.11 -0.01 21.57
CA ALA A 690 18.74 0.40 21.27
C ALA A 690 17.93 -0.78 20.71
N VAL A 691 16.68 -0.90 21.17
CA VAL A 691 15.72 -1.91 20.67
C VAL A 691 14.49 -1.20 20.18
N THR A 692 14.13 -1.46 18.93
CA THR A 692 12.93 -0.90 18.31
C THR A 692 12.09 -2.03 17.75
N ILE A 693 10.81 -2.07 18.12
CA ILE A 693 9.82 -2.97 17.53
C ILE A 693 9.01 -2.16 16.52
N ALA A 694 8.89 -2.66 15.29
CA ALA A 694 8.14 -2.02 14.22
C ALA A 694 7.05 -2.93 13.70
N THR A 695 5.80 -2.49 13.78
CA THR A 695 4.68 -3.16 13.11
C THR A 695 4.72 -2.88 11.61
N ASN A 696 4.76 -3.94 10.81
CA ASN A 696 4.93 -3.97 9.37
C ASN A 696 6.11 -3.10 8.91
N MET A 697 5.80 -1.95 8.32
CA MET A 697 6.77 -0.99 7.81
C MET A 697 6.65 0.36 8.51
N ALA A 698 6.24 0.38 9.79
CA ALA A 698 6.28 1.59 10.60
C ALA A 698 7.68 2.23 10.60
N GLY A 699 7.77 3.55 10.54
CA GLY A 699 9.04 4.24 10.35
C GLY A 699 9.57 4.24 8.90
N ARG A 700 8.71 4.02 7.90
CA ARG A 700 9.10 4.17 6.48
C ARG A 700 9.51 5.61 6.15
N GLY A 701 10.43 5.74 5.18
CA GLY A 701 10.94 7.04 4.74
C GLY A 701 11.94 7.70 5.70
N THR A 702 12.27 7.08 6.83
CA THR A 702 13.30 7.58 7.78
C THR A 702 14.49 6.62 7.83
N ASP A 703 15.71 7.19 7.80
CA ASP A 703 16.97 6.45 7.83
C ASP A 703 17.42 6.15 9.25
N ILE A 704 17.96 4.94 9.48
CA ILE A 704 18.54 4.51 10.76
C ILE A 704 20.05 4.66 10.65
N LYS A 705 20.56 5.79 11.13
CA LYS A 705 22.01 6.05 11.16
C LYS A 705 22.64 5.33 12.35
N LEU A 706 23.75 4.64 12.11
CA LEU A 706 24.48 3.94 13.17
C LEU A 706 25.21 4.94 14.07
N GLY A 707 25.03 4.81 15.37
CA GLY A 707 25.72 5.61 16.38
C GLY A 707 27.20 5.23 16.53
N GLU A 708 27.92 6.00 17.35
CA GLU A 708 29.33 5.74 17.62
C GLU A 708 29.54 4.34 18.23
N GLY A 709 30.58 3.63 17.78
CA GLY A 709 30.92 2.27 18.25
C GLY A 709 30.06 1.13 17.68
N VAL A 710 28.90 1.41 17.08
CA VAL A 710 27.97 0.38 16.59
C VAL A 710 28.52 -0.40 15.39
N ILE A 711 29.25 0.26 14.49
CA ILE A 711 29.90 -0.39 13.35
C ILE A 711 30.84 -1.51 13.83
N ASN A 712 31.64 -1.23 14.86
CA ASN A 712 32.57 -2.21 15.44
C ASN A 712 31.86 -3.36 16.16
N ALA A 713 30.69 -3.11 16.74
CA ALA A 713 29.85 -4.13 17.35
C ALA A 713 29.18 -5.07 16.32
N GLY A 714 29.28 -4.78 15.02
CA GLY A 714 28.69 -5.58 13.94
C GLY A 714 27.46 -4.95 13.29
N GLY A 715 27.17 -3.69 13.60
CA GLY A 715 26.08 -2.91 12.99
C GLY A 715 24.68 -3.34 13.42
N LEU A 716 23.67 -2.75 12.78
CA LEU A 716 22.26 -3.01 13.05
C LEU A 716 21.89 -4.48 12.81
N ALA A 717 21.13 -5.06 13.74
CA ALA A 717 20.55 -6.38 13.58
C ALA A 717 19.06 -6.28 13.28
N ILE A 718 18.62 -6.96 12.22
CA ILE A 718 17.22 -7.07 11.83
C ILE A 718 16.68 -8.44 12.25
N ILE A 719 15.58 -8.45 12.99
CA ILE A 719 14.85 -9.65 13.37
C ILE A 719 13.44 -9.55 12.79
N GLY A 720 13.12 -10.38 11.79
CA GLY A 720 11.74 -10.57 11.33
C GLY A 720 11.06 -11.63 12.19
N THR A 721 9.90 -11.32 12.77
CA THR A 721 9.19 -12.28 13.65
C THR A 721 8.26 -13.20 12.90
N GLU A 722 8.01 -12.91 11.62
CA GLU A 722 7.21 -13.66 10.65
C GLU A 722 7.64 -13.29 9.22
N ARG A 723 7.21 -14.08 8.25
CA ARG A 723 7.31 -13.78 6.82
C ARG A 723 6.06 -13.05 6.37
N HIS A 724 6.20 -11.93 5.68
CA HIS A 724 5.06 -11.22 5.11
C HIS A 724 4.52 -11.97 3.90
N ASP A 725 3.29 -11.65 3.49
CA ASP A 725 2.66 -12.22 2.30
C ASP A 725 3.47 -11.93 1.01
N SER A 726 4.19 -10.82 0.98
CA SER A 726 5.11 -10.45 -0.11
C SER A 726 6.59 -10.45 0.33
N ARG A 727 7.45 -11.04 -0.51
CA ARG A 727 8.91 -11.02 -0.36
C ARG A 727 9.48 -9.61 -0.42
N ARG A 728 8.77 -8.69 -1.08
CA ARG A 728 9.13 -7.28 -1.18
C ARG A 728 9.23 -6.63 0.19
N VAL A 729 8.20 -6.80 1.03
CA VAL A 729 8.16 -6.25 2.39
C VAL A 729 9.28 -6.83 3.25
N ASP A 730 9.55 -8.13 3.14
CA ASP A 730 10.68 -8.76 3.82
C ASP A 730 12.03 -8.16 3.38
N ARG A 731 12.22 -7.89 2.08
CA ARG A 731 13.43 -7.24 1.56
C ARG A 731 13.57 -5.81 2.07
N GLN A 732 12.47 -5.07 2.16
CA GLN A 732 12.48 -3.72 2.74
C GLN A 732 12.89 -3.72 4.21
N LEU A 733 12.40 -4.68 4.99
CA LEU A 733 12.80 -4.87 6.40
C LEU A 733 14.30 -5.16 6.49
N ARG A 734 14.83 -6.08 5.68
CA ARG A 734 16.28 -6.37 5.62
C ARG A 734 17.10 -5.13 5.22
N GLY A 735 16.61 -4.36 4.25
CA GLY A 735 17.21 -3.12 3.75
C GLY A 735 17.27 -1.98 4.77
N ARG A 736 16.71 -2.16 5.98
CA ARG A 736 16.96 -1.25 7.11
C ARG A 736 18.40 -1.34 7.62
N SER A 737 19.10 -2.45 7.38
CA SER A 737 20.49 -2.67 7.79
C SER A 737 21.45 -2.72 6.59
N GLY A 738 22.72 -2.42 6.86
CA GLY A 738 23.83 -2.56 5.90
C GLY A 738 23.86 -1.49 4.81
N ARG A 739 23.43 -0.27 5.16
CA ARG A 739 23.34 0.87 4.25
C ARG A 739 24.73 1.42 3.96
N GLN A 740 24.99 1.86 2.73
CA GLN A 740 26.29 2.43 2.32
C GLN A 740 27.50 1.56 2.72
N GLY A 741 27.34 0.23 2.65
CA GLY A 741 28.40 -0.73 2.99
C GLY A 741 28.64 -0.92 4.48
N ASP A 742 27.76 -0.44 5.36
CA ASP A 742 27.84 -0.72 6.79
C ASP A 742 27.70 -2.22 7.08
N PRO A 743 28.33 -2.73 8.17
CA PRO A 743 28.07 -4.08 8.64
C PRO A 743 26.64 -4.19 9.17
N GLY A 744 26.13 -5.42 9.21
CA GLY A 744 24.83 -5.71 9.79
C GLY A 744 24.41 -7.15 9.57
N SER A 745 23.27 -7.52 10.14
CA SER A 745 22.72 -8.87 9.99
C SER A 745 21.19 -8.85 9.87
N SER A 746 20.61 -9.81 9.16
CA SER A 746 19.17 -10.06 9.17
C SER A 746 18.85 -11.53 9.38
N ARG A 747 17.81 -11.84 10.16
CA ARG A 747 17.28 -13.20 10.34
C ARG A 747 15.77 -13.15 10.55
N PHE A 748 15.06 -14.14 10.01
CA PHE A 748 13.63 -14.31 10.25
C PHE A 748 13.38 -15.52 11.16
N PHE A 749 12.40 -15.38 12.04
CA PHE A 749 11.90 -16.40 12.96
C PHE A 749 10.47 -16.72 12.51
N VAL A 750 10.18 -17.97 12.17
CA VAL A 750 8.90 -18.37 11.57
C VAL A 750 8.31 -19.53 12.35
N SER A 751 6.99 -19.58 12.51
CA SER A 751 6.27 -20.70 13.08
C SER A 751 5.32 -21.33 12.05
N LEU A 752 5.03 -22.63 12.21
CA LEU A 752 3.97 -23.28 11.44
C LEU A 752 2.57 -22.73 11.72
N GLU A 753 2.38 -22.10 12.88
CA GLU A 753 1.14 -21.45 13.27
C GLU A 753 0.96 -20.07 12.61
N ASP A 754 1.99 -19.54 11.95
CA ASP A 754 1.93 -18.25 11.26
C ASP A 754 0.98 -18.31 10.05
N ASP A 755 0.36 -17.18 9.73
CA ASP A 755 -0.71 -17.11 8.73
C ASP A 755 -0.28 -17.56 7.33
N LEU A 756 0.90 -17.17 6.87
CA LEU A 756 1.46 -17.60 5.59
C LEU A 756 1.58 -19.13 5.52
N MET A 757 2.04 -19.74 6.63
CA MET A 757 2.20 -21.19 6.74
C MET A 757 0.85 -21.90 6.83
N ARG A 758 -0.14 -21.29 7.48
CA ARG A 758 -1.52 -21.78 7.53
C ARG A 758 -2.18 -21.75 6.15
N LYS A 759 -2.01 -20.68 5.38
CA LYS A 759 -2.63 -20.53 4.05
C LYS A 759 -1.96 -21.43 2.99
N PHE A 760 -0.62 -21.56 3.01
CA PHE A 760 0.15 -22.16 1.89
C PHE A 760 1.12 -23.28 2.27
N GLY A 761 1.16 -23.72 3.52
CA GLY A 761 1.94 -24.86 4.01
C GLY A 761 1.42 -26.21 3.50
N SER A 762 1.45 -26.40 2.17
CA SER A 762 0.83 -27.50 1.45
C SER A 762 1.68 -28.77 1.55
N GLU A 763 1.27 -29.71 2.41
CA GLU A 763 1.70 -31.12 2.52
C GLU A 763 3.17 -31.46 2.77
N ARG A 764 4.14 -30.76 2.16
CA ARG A 764 5.55 -31.17 2.09
C ARG A 764 6.30 -30.82 3.36
N ILE A 765 6.02 -29.64 3.94
CA ILE A 765 6.60 -29.21 5.22
C ILE A 765 6.04 -30.09 6.33
N ALA A 766 4.71 -30.31 6.37
CA ALA A 766 4.08 -31.25 7.30
C ALA A 766 4.66 -32.68 7.21
N LYS A 767 4.80 -33.26 6.00
CA LYS A 767 5.41 -34.59 5.80
C LYS A 767 6.88 -34.68 6.21
N VAL A 768 7.66 -33.60 6.04
CA VAL A 768 9.06 -33.55 6.49
C VAL A 768 9.10 -33.52 8.02
N MET A 769 8.21 -32.77 8.66
CA MET A 769 8.15 -32.64 10.10
C MET A 769 7.68 -33.91 10.81
N ASP A 770 6.62 -34.55 10.29
CA ASP A 770 6.14 -35.84 10.81
C ASP A 770 7.22 -36.92 10.73
N ARG A 771 8.10 -36.85 9.71
CA ARG A 771 9.22 -37.78 9.52
C ARG A 771 10.43 -37.47 10.41
N MET A 772 10.63 -36.22 10.81
CA MET A 772 11.79 -35.79 11.61
C MET A 772 11.59 -35.96 13.13
N GLY A 773 10.35 -36.12 13.61
CA GLY A 773 10.09 -36.42 15.03
C GLY A 773 10.63 -35.34 16.00
N LEU A 774 10.62 -34.08 15.57
CA LEU A 774 11.21 -32.94 16.27
C LEU A 774 10.57 -32.72 17.64
N LYS A 775 11.42 -32.50 18.65
CA LYS A 775 10.99 -32.22 20.02
C LYS A 775 10.71 -30.72 20.23
N GLU A 776 9.96 -30.40 21.27
CA GLU A 776 9.72 -29.01 21.68
C GLU A 776 11.05 -28.28 21.90
N GLY A 777 11.19 -27.08 21.33
CA GLY A 777 12.36 -26.22 21.41
C GLY A 777 13.47 -26.43 20.36
N GLU A 778 13.37 -27.41 19.46
CA GLU A 778 14.37 -27.60 18.39
C GLU A 778 14.14 -26.65 17.20
N VAL A 779 15.18 -25.90 16.81
CA VAL A 779 15.16 -25.03 15.63
C VAL A 779 15.33 -25.86 14.37
N ILE A 780 14.41 -25.71 13.42
CA ILE A 780 14.58 -26.25 12.07
C ILE A 780 15.30 -25.19 11.24
N SER A 781 16.63 -25.26 11.17
CA SER A 781 17.44 -24.43 10.27
C SER A 781 17.95 -25.28 9.10
N ALA A 782 17.21 -25.29 7.99
CA ALA A 782 17.66 -25.92 6.76
C ALA A 782 17.24 -25.07 5.56
N GLY A 783 18.18 -24.71 4.69
CA GLY A 783 17.90 -23.90 3.50
C GLY A 783 16.84 -24.48 2.55
N LEU A 784 16.50 -25.77 2.66
CA LEU A 784 15.35 -26.38 1.97
C LEU A 784 13.99 -25.87 2.48
N VAL A 785 13.87 -25.57 3.78
CA VAL A 785 12.65 -25.04 4.40
C VAL A 785 12.49 -23.57 4.02
N SER A 786 13.53 -22.75 4.14
CA SER A 786 13.52 -21.34 3.71
C SER A 786 13.09 -21.21 2.23
N LYS A 787 13.66 -22.01 1.33
CA LYS A 787 13.25 -22.05 -0.10
C LYS A 787 11.81 -22.49 -0.31
N SER A 788 11.26 -23.32 0.58
CA SER A 788 9.86 -23.74 0.49
C SER A 788 8.93 -22.62 0.93
N ILE A 789 9.32 -21.83 1.92
CA ILE A 789 8.59 -20.63 2.37
C ILE A 789 8.62 -19.55 1.28
N GLU A 790 9.78 -19.29 0.66
CA GLU A 790 9.87 -18.34 -0.47
C GLU A 790 8.96 -18.73 -1.64
N ARG A 791 8.82 -20.04 -1.92
CA ARG A 791 7.88 -20.54 -2.94
C ARG A 791 6.43 -20.37 -2.52
N ALA A 792 6.13 -20.46 -1.22
CA ALA A 792 4.80 -20.17 -0.72
C ALA A 792 4.47 -18.68 -0.91
N GLN A 793 5.37 -17.76 -0.54
CA GLN A 793 5.21 -16.33 -0.79
C GLN A 793 5.03 -16.03 -2.28
N LYS A 794 5.82 -16.65 -3.17
CA LYS A 794 5.65 -16.45 -4.63
C LYS A 794 4.27 -16.86 -5.14
N LYS A 795 3.63 -17.86 -4.53
CA LYS A 795 2.24 -18.26 -4.86
C LYS A 795 1.17 -17.34 -4.26
N VAL A 796 1.54 -16.49 -3.30
CA VAL A 796 0.67 -15.43 -2.77
C VAL A 796 0.78 -14.18 -3.63
N GLU A 797 1.98 -13.91 -4.14
CA GLU A 797 2.26 -12.82 -5.08
C GLU A 797 1.64 -13.06 -6.47
N GLU A 798 1.71 -14.30 -6.99
CA GLU A 798 1.02 -14.75 -8.22
C GLU A 798 -0.48 -14.95 -8.00
#